data_AF-R1FF55-F1
#
_entry.id   AF-R1FF55-F1
#
_cell.length_a   1.000
_cell.length_b   1.000
_cell.length_c   1.000
_cell.angle_alpha   90.00
_cell.angle_beta   90.00
_cell.angle_gamma   90.00
#
_symmetry.space_group_name_H-M   'P 1'
#
loop_
_entity.id
_entity.type
_entity.pdbx_description
1 polymer ?
#
loop_
_entity_poly.entity_id
_entity_poly.type
_entity_poly.pdbx_seq_one_letter_code
_entity_poly.pdbx_strand_id
1 'polypeptide(L)'
;MAEGRLRCVGSPLFLKAHYGVGHTLSVTKAAPDGGGGAVRLDPARLLEVLKKEVAGAELSSLSADSASFRLPGAALPPLRAAFAAVEESRSSLGVADLGVTCTTLEDVFLQINERDLARLRQIQSGTSLALTSDGDPAPASPAPASPAPSAVSRSVASPTPPASSAPPSSAGDDSFETAEEASEMIEAGSAADAVALRLSTSSDGRLSSGSARRRRAAEEAGGLLRRISAGSTADSRAPPPPPPSSEPSEAGASSASVVRGLLAKRALTARRDLLTTCCSLCCPVWLVLFALLLLGASARLTSPGPPLRLVPSAVFADTLGRHGLVGEHGVRLLVPEQVDPALPPTLSSDGWDVEDGGGLACSSGAAAARNVSSFLAAHPEVTRPAALATARLLSRRAASALPPHAQPLARGLRAAGSADRLLFALFNSTSTHALPALIATAYDSLLANATAGGSRLSASASALPYSKRQEATLSAIIAVFASIMVLVPFAFVGALFVTPLLRERESGSKQMQFVSGVGPVAYWVSSWLWDAALYAAVLLATLAVLCVARGVVPAAAKAFAGSAEVLGATALSLGLFGFAAVPFASASSFFFSSPSSGLIALIAFHFVSGFGLVIANFILSFIDSTADANEQLQPLYRLFPAFCLGDAFYTLAMRDATRALVGEGHEQNLLASDQLGAPLLALLAEGLVFGCATLALQYNEAAPLLPALAARLRRPRAPAAATGQSGASTGQSGAAAGQGGAAPAGGGGRSGLEDESVLAERAAVAAGAAGGEGAAARADGAKLVLRSLRKVFGPKVAVADLSLRIRTGECFGFLGTNGAGKSTTFAMLTGAVAPSSGDAALDGLSVRRDQASIRRRVGYCPQHDALEGLMTGRETLRMYARIKGVPPAAIEAEAEALLQDLDLAKFGDKPAGQYSGGNKRKLCVGIALVGAPSLVLLDEPSSGMDAASKRFLWAAIKRRTADACTVLTSHSMEECEALCGRIGVIVEGRLRCVGSLQALKSRYGQGYKLDLRLQPEQAEAAVERVLAALRRQFDGVEVAEVEPPNLSLTVPQAGTPLSELFGALVALRESLPVQEASVTQCTLEQIFLLMASKAALRASGSAAA
;
A
#
# COMPACT_ATOMS: atom_id res chain seq x y z
N MET A 1 -2.92 31.78 -18.43
CA MET A 1 -3.58 32.48 -17.30
C MET A 1 -2.75 32.30 -16.05
N ALA A 2 -2.79 33.25 -15.11
CA ALA A 2 -2.22 33.13 -13.77
C ALA A 2 -3.25 33.64 -12.76
N GLU A 3 -3.36 32.99 -11.59
CA GLU A 3 -4.33 33.36 -10.53
C GLU A 3 -5.79 33.48 -11.03
N GLY A 4 -6.19 32.64 -12.00
CA GLY A 4 -7.52 32.69 -12.62
C GLY A 4 -7.76 33.87 -13.56
N ARG A 5 -6.73 34.67 -13.90
CA ARG A 5 -6.80 35.83 -14.80
C ARG A 5 -5.93 35.67 -16.04
N LEU A 6 -6.35 36.30 -17.13
CA LEU A 6 -5.59 36.37 -18.37
C LEU A 6 -4.53 37.47 -18.25
N ARG A 7 -3.24 37.11 -18.24
CA ARG A 7 -2.11 38.06 -18.07
C ARG A 7 -1.57 38.60 -19.38
N CYS A 8 -1.51 37.77 -20.41
CA CYS A 8 -1.03 38.10 -21.75
C CYS A 8 -1.78 37.26 -22.79
N VAL A 9 -1.88 37.78 -24.01
CA VAL A 9 -2.40 37.11 -25.21
C VAL A 9 -1.54 37.56 -26.39
N GLY A 10 -1.25 36.67 -27.33
CA GLY A 10 -0.50 36.96 -28.54
C GLY A 10 -0.16 35.68 -29.30
N SER A 11 0.50 35.82 -30.46
CA SER A 11 1.12 34.68 -31.14
C SER A 11 2.28 34.12 -30.29
N PRO A 12 2.71 32.86 -30.51
CA PRO A 12 3.93 32.34 -29.91
C PRO A 12 5.17 33.21 -30.18
N LEU A 13 5.28 33.77 -31.38
CA LEU A 13 6.39 34.64 -31.79
C LEU A 13 6.35 35.99 -31.05
N PHE A 14 5.19 36.64 -30.99
CA PHE A 14 4.97 37.87 -30.21
C PHE A 14 5.34 37.68 -28.73
N LEU A 15 4.86 36.60 -28.13
CA LEU A 15 5.13 36.31 -26.72
C LEU A 15 6.63 36.04 -26.47
N LYS A 16 7.31 35.31 -27.35
CA LYS A 16 8.77 35.13 -27.29
C LYS A 16 9.54 36.43 -27.48
N ALA A 17 9.09 37.32 -28.38
CA ALA A 17 9.75 38.59 -28.66
C ALA A 17 9.61 39.60 -27.49
N HIS A 18 8.41 39.72 -26.90
CA HIS A 18 8.13 40.70 -25.83
C HIS A 18 8.45 40.21 -24.41
N TYR A 19 8.37 38.90 -24.16
CA TYR A 19 8.51 38.32 -22.81
C TYR A 19 9.58 37.25 -22.72
N GLY A 20 10.34 36.96 -23.77
CA GLY A 20 11.39 35.94 -23.75
C GLY A 20 12.73 36.40 -23.17
N VAL A 21 13.61 35.44 -22.93
CA VAL A 21 14.98 35.65 -22.43
C VAL A 21 16.01 35.84 -23.54
N GLY A 22 15.58 35.91 -24.81
CA GLY A 22 16.42 36.05 -26.01
C GLY A 22 16.76 34.72 -26.69
N HIS A 23 17.99 34.61 -27.19
CA HIS A 23 18.53 33.40 -27.84
C HIS A 23 19.59 32.74 -26.94
N THR A 24 19.83 31.45 -27.13
CA THR A 24 20.95 30.72 -26.52
C THR A 24 21.83 30.15 -27.61
N LEU A 25 23.11 30.49 -27.58
CA LEU A 25 24.15 29.92 -28.43
C LEU A 25 24.78 28.72 -27.70
N SER A 26 24.73 27.54 -28.30
CA SER A 26 25.40 26.34 -27.81
C SER A 26 26.58 25.98 -28.69
N VAL A 27 27.68 25.57 -28.06
CA VAL A 27 29.00 25.42 -28.68
C VAL A 27 29.61 24.08 -28.25
N THR A 28 30.16 23.30 -29.17
CA THR A 28 30.92 22.07 -28.85
C THR A 28 32.43 22.28 -29.01
N LYS A 29 33.21 21.47 -28.29
CA LYS A 29 34.67 21.45 -28.36
C LYS A 29 35.17 20.63 -29.56
N ALA A 30 36.18 21.14 -30.25
CA ALA A 30 36.92 20.41 -31.29
C ALA A 30 37.53 19.09 -30.77
N ALA A 31 37.39 18.02 -31.55
CA ALA A 31 38.08 16.76 -31.28
C ALA A 31 39.61 16.97 -31.41
N PRO A 32 40.44 16.22 -30.64
CA PRO A 32 41.87 16.25 -30.84
C PRO A 32 42.24 15.52 -32.13
N ASP A 33 42.49 16.27 -33.20
CA ASP A 33 43.12 15.73 -34.40
C ASP A 33 44.49 15.14 -34.04
N GLY A 34 44.84 14.00 -34.66
CA GLY A 34 45.94 13.12 -34.25
C GLY A 34 47.38 13.65 -34.41
N GLY A 35 47.58 14.96 -34.50
CA GLY A 35 48.89 15.60 -34.59
C GLY A 35 48.81 17.12 -34.44
N GLY A 36 49.31 17.65 -33.33
CA GLY A 36 49.29 19.08 -33.00
C GLY A 36 48.51 19.37 -31.72
N GLY A 37 48.99 20.32 -30.91
CA GLY A 37 48.43 20.58 -29.58
C GLY A 37 46.97 21.05 -29.64
N ALA A 38 46.06 20.25 -29.07
CA ALA A 38 44.63 20.54 -29.07
C ALA A 38 44.31 21.87 -28.37
N VAL A 39 43.74 22.82 -29.13
CA VAL A 39 43.23 24.09 -28.57
C VAL A 39 42.08 23.76 -27.61
N ARG A 40 42.28 24.06 -26.33
CA ARG A 40 41.24 23.88 -25.31
C ARG A 40 40.17 24.94 -25.52
N LEU A 41 38.90 24.51 -25.55
CA LEU A 41 37.75 25.43 -25.57
C LEU A 41 37.89 26.44 -24.42
N ASP A 42 37.97 27.73 -24.76
CA ASP A 42 38.08 28.83 -23.80
C ASP A 42 36.75 29.59 -23.73
N PRO A 43 35.87 29.25 -22.77
CA PRO A 43 34.56 29.90 -22.66
C PRO A 43 34.64 31.35 -22.17
N ALA A 44 35.75 31.77 -21.53
CA ALA A 44 35.92 33.15 -21.09
C ALA A 44 36.23 34.05 -22.29
N ARG A 45 37.19 33.64 -23.13
CA ARG A 45 37.51 34.36 -24.37
C ARG A 45 36.34 34.37 -25.37
N LEU A 46 35.56 33.28 -25.43
CA LEU A 46 34.35 33.24 -26.26
C LEU A 46 33.25 34.17 -25.72
N LEU A 47 33.11 34.29 -24.40
CA LEU A 47 32.22 35.28 -23.78
C LEU A 47 32.65 36.73 -24.07
N GLU A 48 33.96 37.03 -24.08
CA GLU A 48 34.48 38.34 -24.46
C GLU A 48 34.15 38.71 -25.91
N VAL A 49 34.28 37.76 -26.85
CA VAL A 49 33.88 37.97 -28.25
C VAL A 49 32.38 38.27 -28.35
N LEU A 50 31.53 37.47 -27.68
CA LEU A 50 30.09 37.69 -27.68
C LEU A 50 29.68 39.03 -27.06
N LYS A 51 30.36 39.48 -25.99
CA LYS A 51 30.06 40.74 -25.29
C LYS A 51 30.38 41.99 -26.11
N LYS A 52 31.22 41.92 -27.13
CA LYS A 52 31.48 43.06 -28.05
C LYS A 52 30.23 43.42 -28.86
N GLU A 53 29.53 42.41 -29.37
CA GLU A 53 28.36 42.58 -30.23
C GLU A 53 27.04 42.55 -29.44
N VAL A 54 26.98 41.79 -28.34
CA VAL A 54 25.81 41.64 -27.47
C VAL A 54 26.24 41.88 -26.02
N ALA A 55 26.19 43.13 -25.57
CA ALA A 55 26.66 43.55 -24.25
C ALA A 55 26.06 42.76 -23.06
N GLY A 56 24.83 42.25 -23.22
CA GLY A 56 24.14 41.41 -22.23
C GLY A 56 24.51 39.92 -22.25
N ALA A 57 25.47 39.47 -23.07
CA ALA A 57 25.82 38.05 -23.18
C ALA A 57 26.37 37.48 -21.86
N GLU A 58 25.89 36.29 -21.47
CA GLU A 58 26.30 35.58 -20.26
C GLU A 58 26.49 34.08 -20.50
N LEU A 59 27.41 33.44 -19.76
CA LEU A 59 27.61 31.99 -19.76
C LEU A 59 26.48 31.33 -18.94
N SER A 60 25.65 30.52 -19.58
CA SER A 60 24.48 29.88 -18.94
C SER A 60 24.76 28.46 -18.47
N SER A 61 25.62 27.71 -19.18
CA SER A 61 26.09 26.40 -18.74
C SER A 61 27.46 26.04 -19.35
N LEU A 62 28.22 25.21 -18.63
CA LEU A 62 29.52 24.70 -19.06
C LEU A 62 29.60 23.20 -18.75
N SER A 63 30.05 22.43 -19.74
CA SER A 63 30.33 20.99 -19.70
C SER A 63 31.75 20.75 -20.19
N ALA A 64 32.28 19.53 -20.01
CA ALA A 64 33.64 19.17 -20.45
C ALA A 64 33.84 19.34 -21.97
N ASP A 65 32.79 19.10 -22.76
CA ASP A 65 32.82 19.05 -24.22
C ASP A 65 31.88 20.08 -24.89
N SER A 66 31.18 20.94 -24.12
CA SER A 66 30.27 21.96 -24.65
C SER A 66 30.02 23.13 -23.69
N ALA A 67 29.68 24.30 -24.22
CA ALA A 67 29.28 25.49 -23.47
C ALA A 67 28.02 26.12 -24.08
N SER A 68 27.16 26.73 -23.26
CA SER A 68 25.98 27.47 -23.71
C SER A 68 25.98 28.89 -23.15
N PHE A 69 25.67 29.86 -24.01
CA PHE A 69 25.69 31.29 -23.73
C PHE A 69 24.31 31.88 -24.00
N ARG A 70 23.78 32.66 -23.06
CA ARG A 70 22.51 33.39 -23.25
C ARG A 70 22.81 34.75 -23.89
N LEU A 71 22.02 35.11 -24.89
CA LEU A 71 22.08 36.34 -25.68
C LEU A 71 20.73 37.07 -25.52
N PRO A 72 20.54 37.85 -24.43
CA PRO A 72 19.25 38.43 -24.08
C PRO A 72 18.90 39.65 -24.93
N GLY A 73 17.62 39.77 -25.29
CA GLY A 73 17.03 40.97 -25.92
C GLY A 73 17.60 41.41 -27.28
N ALA A 74 18.57 40.69 -27.84
CA ALA A 74 19.27 41.08 -29.05
C ALA A 74 18.36 40.99 -30.29
N ALA A 75 18.30 42.08 -31.04
CA ALA A 75 17.68 42.10 -32.38
C ALA A 75 18.50 41.23 -33.37
N LEU A 76 17.93 40.95 -34.54
CA LEU A 76 18.59 40.14 -35.58
C LEU A 76 19.98 40.69 -36.02
N PRO A 77 20.23 42.01 -36.16
CA PRO A 77 21.54 42.49 -36.61
C PRO A 77 22.69 42.27 -35.61
N PRO A 78 22.56 42.57 -34.29
CA PRO A 78 23.57 42.19 -33.30
C PRO A 78 23.83 40.67 -33.23
N LEU A 79 22.80 39.84 -33.38
CA LEU A 79 22.96 38.38 -33.42
C LEU A 79 23.77 37.93 -34.63
N ARG A 80 23.51 38.50 -35.82
CA ARG A 80 24.31 38.25 -37.03
C ARG A 80 25.79 38.56 -36.81
N ALA A 81 26.10 39.73 -36.24
CA ALA A 81 27.47 40.14 -35.97
C ALA A 81 28.16 39.22 -34.94
N ALA A 82 27.46 38.86 -33.86
CA ALA A 82 27.96 37.94 -32.85
C ALA A 82 28.28 36.55 -33.42
N PHE A 83 27.41 36.00 -34.27
CA PHE A 83 27.67 34.70 -34.92
C PHE A 83 28.83 34.79 -35.92
N ALA A 84 28.92 35.84 -36.72
CA ALA A 84 30.03 36.05 -37.65
C ALA A 84 31.39 36.08 -36.93
N ALA A 85 31.50 36.84 -35.83
CA ALA A 85 32.74 36.95 -35.06
C ALA A 85 33.18 35.61 -34.42
N VAL A 86 32.23 34.77 -34.01
CA VAL A 86 32.49 33.42 -33.48
C VAL A 86 32.84 32.44 -34.60
N GLU A 87 32.21 32.54 -35.77
CA GLU A 87 32.47 31.70 -36.95
C GLU A 87 33.86 31.99 -37.56
N GLU A 88 34.26 33.27 -37.65
CA GLU A 88 35.61 33.69 -38.08
C GLU A 88 36.70 33.22 -37.08
N SER A 89 36.41 33.26 -35.77
CA SER A 89 37.36 32.90 -34.72
C SER A 89 37.38 31.39 -34.37
N ARG A 90 36.53 30.57 -35.01
CA ARG A 90 36.17 29.18 -34.62
C ARG A 90 37.36 28.27 -34.30
N SER A 91 38.38 28.25 -35.16
CA SER A 91 39.59 27.43 -34.99
C SER A 91 40.45 27.89 -33.82
N SER A 92 40.61 29.20 -33.64
CA SER A 92 41.40 29.80 -32.54
C SER A 92 40.75 29.65 -31.15
N LEU A 93 39.44 29.38 -31.12
CA LEU A 93 38.63 29.18 -29.92
C LEU A 93 38.38 27.70 -29.58
N GLY A 94 38.85 26.76 -30.42
CA GLY A 94 38.68 25.32 -30.20
C GLY A 94 37.23 24.81 -30.39
N VAL A 95 36.46 25.45 -31.28
CA VAL A 95 35.03 25.17 -31.48
C VAL A 95 34.79 24.16 -32.60
N ALA A 96 34.14 23.02 -32.26
CA ALA A 96 33.66 22.03 -33.22
C ALA A 96 32.43 22.54 -33.97
N ASP A 97 31.32 22.76 -33.27
CA ASP A 97 30.02 23.13 -33.84
C ASP A 97 29.37 24.29 -33.08
N LEU A 98 28.42 24.94 -33.76
CA LEU A 98 27.56 25.98 -33.25
C LEU A 98 26.10 25.56 -33.40
N GLY A 99 25.26 25.98 -32.46
CA GLY A 99 23.83 25.76 -32.45
C GLY A 99 23.09 26.91 -31.82
N VAL A 100 21.90 27.23 -32.32
CA VAL A 100 21.08 28.33 -31.82
C VAL A 100 19.71 27.83 -31.40
N THR A 101 19.26 28.23 -30.21
CA THR A 101 17.89 28.00 -29.73
C THR A 101 17.27 29.32 -29.29
N CYS A 102 16.01 29.56 -29.63
CA CYS A 102 15.26 30.71 -29.13
C CYS A 102 14.54 30.34 -27.81
N THR A 103 14.08 31.36 -27.08
CA THR A 103 13.31 31.16 -25.84
C THR A 103 12.07 30.29 -26.07
N THR A 104 11.77 29.36 -25.15
CA THR A 104 10.55 28.51 -25.21
C THR A 104 9.31 29.25 -24.71
N LEU A 105 8.10 28.72 -24.99
CA LEU A 105 6.89 29.29 -24.38
C LEU A 105 6.81 29.03 -22.86
N GLU A 106 7.45 27.96 -22.37
CA GLU A 106 7.54 27.71 -20.92
C GLU A 106 8.43 28.75 -20.22
N ASP A 107 9.55 29.14 -20.83
CA ASP A 107 10.39 30.24 -20.32
C ASP A 107 9.58 31.54 -20.21
N VAL A 108 8.82 31.90 -21.25
CA VAL A 108 7.95 33.07 -21.25
C VAL A 108 6.91 32.99 -20.14
N PHE A 109 6.23 31.85 -19.99
CA PHE A 109 5.24 31.63 -18.94
C PHE A 109 5.84 31.81 -17.53
N LEU A 110 7.05 31.30 -17.30
CA LEU A 110 7.74 31.41 -16.02
C LEU A 110 8.24 32.84 -15.76
N GLN A 111 8.80 33.50 -16.76
CA GLN A 111 9.27 34.88 -16.67
C GLN A 111 8.12 35.87 -16.38
N ILE A 112 6.91 35.59 -16.87
CA ILE A 112 5.70 36.35 -16.51
C ILE A 112 5.34 36.13 -15.03
N ASN A 113 5.31 34.88 -14.55
CA ASN A 113 5.02 34.58 -13.15
C ASN A 113 6.08 35.17 -12.19
N GLU A 114 7.36 35.16 -12.54
CA GLU A 114 8.43 35.78 -11.75
C GLU A 114 8.28 37.30 -11.67
N ARG A 115 7.91 37.97 -12.78
CA ARG A 115 7.64 39.41 -12.80
C ARG A 115 6.41 39.77 -11.95
N ASP A 116 5.35 38.96 -11.97
CA ASP A 116 4.18 39.14 -11.10
C ASP A 116 4.55 38.94 -9.62
N LEU A 117 5.33 37.92 -9.28
CA LEU A 117 5.86 37.70 -7.91
C LEU A 117 6.75 38.85 -7.43
N ALA A 118 7.60 39.41 -8.30
CA ALA A 118 8.44 40.56 -7.99
C ALA A 118 7.59 41.82 -7.72
N ARG A 119 6.59 42.10 -8.55
CA ARG A 119 5.63 43.20 -8.36
C ARG A 119 4.82 43.04 -7.07
N LEU A 120 4.33 41.84 -6.77
CA LEU A 120 3.60 41.57 -5.52
C LEU A 120 4.50 41.75 -4.29
N ARG A 121 5.78 41.36 -4.35
CA ARG A 121 6.75 41.62 -3.27
C ARG A 121 7.03 43.12 -3.08
N GLN A 122 7.14 43.89 -4.16
CA GLN A 122 7.32 45.34 -4.10
C GLN A 122 6.10 46.08 -3.54
N ILE A 123 4.89 45.61 -3.87
CA ILE A 123 3.63 46.13 -3.30
C ILE A 123 3.55 45.78 -1.79
N GLN A 124 3.97 44.59 -1.39
CA GLN A 124 4.01 44.15 0.01
C GLN A 124 5.13 44.82 0.83
N SER A 125 6.23 45.26 0.22
CA SER A 125 7.32 45.98 0.91
C SER A 125 7.05 47.46 1.13
N GLY A 126 5.84 47.95 0.84
CA GLY A 126 5.39 49.32 1.14
C GLY A 126 6.19 50.43 0.46
N THR A 127 6.95 50.10 -0.60
CA THR A 127 7.89 51.02 -1.22
C THR A 127 7.15 51.87 -2.26
N SER A 128 6.74 53.08 -1.85
CA SER A 128 6.03 54.02 -2.71
C SER A 128 6.87 54.39 -3.94
N LEU A 129 6.28 54.26 -5.13
CA LEU A 129 6.90 54.66 -6.39
C LEU A 129 6.78 56.18 -6.57
N ALA A 130 7.86 56.89 -6.32
CA ALA A 130 8.09 58.17 -6.98
C ALA A 130 8.34 57.90 -8.47
N LEU A 131 7.54 58.52 -9.34
CA LEU A 131 7.72 58.47 -10.79
C LEU A 131 8.96 59.29 -11.17
N THR A 132 10.13 58.66 -11.21
CA THR A 132 11.30 59.20 -11.92
C THR A 132 11.28 58.67 -13.35
N SER A 133 11.01 59.56 -14.30
CA SER A 133 11.12 59.29 -15.73
C SER A 133 12.58 59.17 -16.13
N ASP A 134 13.02 57.96 -16.50
CA ASP A 134 14.24 57.77 -17.28
C ASP A 134 14.14 56.52 -18.18
N GLY A 135 14.13 56.75 -19.50
CA GLY A 135 14.93 55.93 -20.41
C GLY A 135 14.46 54.55 -20.90
N ASP A 136 13.16 54.29 -21.11
CA ASP A 136 12.76 53.20 -22.04
C ASP A 136 12.73 53.70 -23.50
N PRO A 137 13.31 52.99 -24.49
CA PRO A 137 13.33 53.43 -25.88
C PRO A 137 11.95 53.31 -26.54
N ALA A 138 11.45 54.42 -27.09
CA ALA A 138 10.11 54.50 -27.65
C ALA A 138 9.94 53.66 -28.94
N PRO A 139 8.84 52.89 -29.08
CA PRO A 139 8.44 52.33 -30.37
C PRO A 139 7.94 53.43 -31.30
N ALA A 140 8.30 53.34 -32.59
CA ALA A 140 7.93 54.34 -33.59
C ALA A 140 6.41 54.43 -33.85
N SER A 141 5.90 55.64 -34.05
CA SER A 141 4.48 55.90 -34.33
C SER A 141 4.11 55.72 -35.82
N PRO A 142 2.92 55.20 -36.14
CA PRO A 142 2.29 55.39 -37.44
C PRO A 142 1.50 56.70 -37.52
N ALA A 143 1.37 57.25 -38.73
CA ALA A 143 0.64 58.48 -39.05
C ALA A 143 -0.89 58.25 -39.14
N PRO A 144 -1.74 59.31 -39.11
CA PRO A 144 -3.18 59.19 -38.90
C PRO A 144 -3.99 58.98 -40.19
N ALA A 145 -5.16 58.33 -40.07
CA ALA A 145 -6.20 58.26 -41.09
C ALA A 145 -7.58 58.66 -40.51
N SER A 146 -8.43 59.25 -41.37
CA SER A 146 -9.68 59.95 -41.07
C SER A 146 -10.94 59.04 -41.11
N PRO A 147 -12.14 59.50 -40.68
CA PRO A 147 -13.15 58.62 -40.06
C PRO A 147 -14.44 58.32 -40.86
N ALA A 148 -15.32 57.53 -40.21
CA ALA A 148 -16.79 57.36 -40.37
C ALA A 148 -17.29 56.06 -41.06
N PRO A 149 -18.56 55.62 -40.86
CA PRO A 149 -19.61 56.08 -39.92
C PRO A 149 -20.23 54.97 -39.01
N SER A 150 -21.20 55.39 -38.20
CA SER A 150 -21.95 54.66 -37.15
C SER A 150 -22.95 53.56 -37.59
N ALA A 151 -23.19 52.55 -36.73
CA ALA A 151 -24.41 51.74 -36.76
C ALA A 151 -24.89 51.26 -35.36
N VAL A 152 -26.05 51.80 -34.96
CA VAL A 152 -27.12 51.36 -34.04
C VAL A 152 -26.91 50.12 -33.13
N SER A 153 -27.20 50.31 -31.83
CA SER A 153 -27.32 49.29 -30.78
C SER A 153 -28.70 48.60 -30.73
N ARG A 154 -28.74 47.29 -30.44
CA ARG A 154 -29.91 46.58 -29.87
C ARG A 154 -29.48 45.45 -28.94
N SER A 155 -30.10 45.39 -27.76
CA SER A 155 -30.01 44.28 -26.80
C SER A 155 -31.27 43.42 -26.84
N VAL A 156 -31.16 42.09 -26.75
CA VAL A 156 -32.27 41.19 -26.36
C VAL A 156 -31.72 40.07 -25.47
N ALA A 157 -32.54 39.64 -24.49
CA ALA A 157 -32.18 38.67 -23.45
C ALA A 157 -32.44 37.21 -23.83
N SER A 158 -31.96 36.30 -22.97
CA SER A 158 -32.10 34.84 -23.03
C SER A 158 -33.50 34.33 -22.62
N PRO A 159 -34.01 33.24 -23.23
CA PRO A 159 -35.21 32.53 -22.77
C PRO A 159 -34.91 31.26 -21.95
N THR A 160 -35.83 30.92 -21.05
CA THR A 160 -35.95 29.63 -20.32
C THR A 160 -36.90 28.65 -21.03
N PRO A 161 -36.83 27.33 -20.79
CA PRO A 161 -37.84 26.35 -21.20
C PRO A 161 -38.82 25.93 -20.07
N PRO A 162 -40.06 25.47 -20.39
CA PRO A 162 -41.11 25.12 -19.41
C PRO A 162 -41.32 23.60 -19.20
N ALA A 163 -42.37 23.21 -18.46
CA ALA A 163 -42.57 21.86 -17.89
C ALA A 163 -43.85 21.11 -18.34
N SER A 164 -43.77 19.77 -18.21
CA SER A 164 -44.82 18.76 -17.94
C SER A 164 -46.07 18.56 -18.83
N SER A 165 -46.31 17.30 -19.24
CA SER A 165 -47.57 16.52 -19.03
C SER A 165 -47.37 15.05 -19.47
N ALA A 166 -48.24 14.12 -19.03
CA ALA A 166 -47.98 12.66 -19.01
C ALA A 166 -49.08 11.80 -19.73
N PRO A 167 -49.32 10.49 -19.46
CA PRO A 167 -49.36 9.42 -20.49
C PRO A 167 -50.77 8.79 -20.67
N PRO A 168 -50.94 7.60 -21.30
CA PRO A 168 -50.94 6.34 -20.49
C PRO A 168 -50.58 5.01 -21.20
N SER A 169 -50.34 3.94 -20.39
CA SER A 169 -50.58 2.48 -20.65
C SER A 169 -49.89 1.79 -21.85
N SER A 170 -49.55 0.48 -21.88
CA SER A 170 -49.66 -0.71 -21.00
C SER A 170 -48.83 -1.84 -21.65
N ALA A 171 -48.47 -3.00 -21.08
CA ALA A 171 -48.41 -3.58 -19.72
C ALA A 171 -47.55 -4.89 -19.81
N GLY A 172 -47.30 -5.60 -18.70
CA GLY A 172 -46.79 -6.99 -18.73
C GLY A 172 -45.61 -7.32 -17.81
N ASP A 173 -45.93 -7.52 -16.52
CA ASP A 173 -45.51 -8.60 -15.61
C ASP A 173 -44.00 -8.96 -15.42
N ASP A 174 -43.50 -9.31 -14.21
CA ASP A 174 -44.22 -9.78 -13.01
C ASP A 174 -43.55 -9.39 -11.65
N SER A 175 -44.30 -9.68 -10.59
CA SER A 175 -44.32 -9.24 -9.18
C SER A 175 -43.43 -10.04 -8.19
N PHE A 176 -43.52 -9.89 -6.86
CA PHE A 176 -43.30 -8.76 -5.92
C PHE A 176 -43.21 -9.34 -4.47
N GLU A 177 -43.24 -8.49 -3.41
CA GLU A 177 -43.31 -8.79 -1.95
C GLU A 177 -41.97 -9.04 -1.20
N THR A 178 -41.70 -8.47 -0.01
CA THR A 178 -42.43 -7.48 0.82
C THR A 178 -41.48 -6.43 1.42
N ALA A 179 -42.08 -5.29 1.72
CA ALA A 179 -41.58 -4.21 2.55
C ALA A 179 -41.60 -4.56 4.06
N GLU A 180 -40.44 -4.49 4.70
CA GLU A 180 -40.23 -3.99 6.07
C GLU A 180 -38.76 -3.48 6.17
N GLU A 181 -38.40 -2.76 7.25
CA GLU A 181 -37.03 -2.24 7.51
C GLU A 181 -36.46 -1.15 6.57
N ALA A 182 -37.23 -0.07 6.31
CA ALA A 182 -36.69 1.18 5.75
C ALA A 182 -37.14 2.44 6.53
N SER A 183 -37.21 2.36 7.87
CA SER A 183 -37.69 3.47 8.72
C SER A 183 -36.88 3.75 10.00
N GLU A 184 -35.68 3.17 10.17
CA GLU A 184 -34.76 3.51 11.27
C GLU A 184 -33.33 3.81 10.77
N MET A 185 -33.14 4.87 9.99
CA MET A 185 -31.78 5.43 9.80
C MET A 185 -31.71 6.94 9.45
N ILE A 186 -32.72 7.73 9.85
CA ILE A 186 -32.66 9.21 9.80
C ILE A 186 -33.11 9.79 11.16
N GLU A 187 -32.45 9.38 12.24
CA GLU A 187 -32.58 10.08 13.54
C GLU A 187 -31.31 9.94 14.41
N ALA A 188 -30.17 10.46 13.92
CA ALA A 188 -28.91 10.55 14.67
C ALA A 188 -28.10 11.83 14.35
N GLY A 189 -28.80 12.91 13.96
CA GLY A 189 -28.19 14.10 13.36
C GLY A 189 -28.70 15.45 13.87
N SER A 190 -29.18 15.54 15.12
CA SER A 190 -29.68 16.81 15.70
C SER A 190 -29.61 16.88 17.24
N ALA A 191 -28.43 16.62 17.83
CA ALA A 191 -28.26 16.69 19.29
C ALA A 191 -26.85 17.13 19.77
N ALA A 192 -26.16 17.99 19.01
CA ALA A 192 -24.77 18.39 19.30
C ALA A 192 -24.54 19.90 19.56
N ASP A 193 -25.52 20.77 19.33
CA ASP A 193 -25.35 22.25 19.36
C ASP A 193 -26.06 22.97 20.54
N ALA A 194 -26.52 22.24 21.57
CA ALA A 194 -27.39 22.78 22.63
C ALA A 194 -26.82 22.71 24.07
N VAL A 195 -25.50 22.62 24.26
CA VAL A 195 -24.86 22.58 25.61
C VAL A 195 -23.76 23.64 25.78
N ALA A 196 -23.85 24.75 25.03
CA ALA A 196 -22.86 25.83 25.02
C ALA A 196 -23.42 27.21 25.42
N LEU A 197 -24.42 27.27 26.32
CA LEU A 197 -24.84 28.51 26.98
C LEU A 197 -25.65 28.21 28.26
N ARG A 198 -25.39 29.01 29.32
CA ARG A 198 -25.93 28.91 30.69
C ARG A 198 -25.42 27.73 31.53
N LEU A 199 -24.42 28.01 32.37
CA LEU A 199 -24.62 28.03 33.83
C LEU A 199 -23.38 28.65 34.50
N SER A 200 -23.49 29.93 34.83
CA SER A 200 -22.65 30.57 35.84
C SER A 200 -23.43 30.61 37.16
N THR A 201 -22.91 30.03 38.24
CA THR A 201 -22.97 30.58 39.61
C THR A 201 -22.27 29.68 40.65
N SER A 202 -21.69 30.33 41.67
CA SER A 202 -21.53 29.87 43.06
C SER A 202 -20.62 28.68 43.43
N SER A 203 -19.39 29.04 43.85
CA SER A 203 -18.77 28.72 45.16
C SER A 203 -18.45 27.29 45.65
N ASP A 204 -17.29 27.23 46.32
CA ASP A 204 -16.83 26.33 47.40
C ASP A 204 -16.38 24.88 47.12
N GLY A 205 -15.12 24.59 47.53
CA GLY A 205 -14.86 23.37 48.33
C GLY A 205 -13.73 22.41 47.95
N ARG A 206 -12.47 22.75 48.30
CA ARG A 206 -11.37 21.82 48.71
C ARG A 206 -10.71 20.86 47.68
N LEU A 207 -9.46 21.19 47.33
CA LEU A 207 -8.20 20.40 47.31
C LEU A 207 -8.30 18.84 47.34
N SER A 208 -7.50 18.06 46.58
CA SER A 208 -6.02 18.05 46.64
C SER A 208 -5.34 17.16 45.56
N SER A 209 -4.03 17.35 45.35
CA SER A 209 -3.06 16.46 44.65
C SER A 209 -3.10 16.35 43.11
N GLY A 210 -2.54 17.34 42.42
CA GLY A 210 -2.24 17.22 40.97
C GLY A 210 -1.37 18.32 40.37
N SER A 211 -1.26 19.48 41.02
CA SER A 211 -0.62 20.69 40.49
C SER A 211 0.93 20.70 40.54
N ALA A 212 1.56 19.92 41.42
CA ALA A 212 3.00 19.97 41.64
C ALA A 212 3.85 19.48 40.44
N ARG A 213 3.40 18.44 39.72
CA ARG A 213 4.12 17.93 38.53
C ARG A 213 4.02 18.84 37.31
N ARG A 214 2.91 19.58 37.14
CA ARG A 214 2.73 20.48 35.99
C ARG A 214 3.54 21.77 36.09
N ARG A 215 3.79 22.29 37.31
CA ARG A 215 4.66 23.47 37.49
C ARG A 215 6.13 23.20 37.13
N ARG A 216 6.72 22.09 37.59
CA ARG A 216 8.12 21.77 37.23
C ARG A 216 8.34 21.61 35.72
N ALA A 217 7.42 20.95 35.02
CA ALA A 217 7.49 20.80 33.57
C ALA A 217 7.37 22.15 32.81
N ALA A 218 6.62 23.12 33.36
CA ALA A 218 6.51 24.46 32.79
C ALA A 218 7.75 25.33 33.05
N GLU A 219 8.37 25.20 34.23
CA GLU A 219 9.60 25.94 34.57
C GLU A 219 10.82 25.47 33.77
N GLU A 220 10.96 24.15 33.54
CA GLU A 220 12.02 23.61 32.67
C GLU A 220 11.86 24.05 31.19
N ALA A 221 10.62 24.10 30.68
CA ALA A 221 10.34 24.61 29.34
C ALA A 221 10.64 26.12 29.21
N GLY A 222 10.30 26.93 30.23
CA GLY A 222 10.62 28.35 30.27
C GLY A 222 12.13 28.65 30.33
N GLY A 223 12.90 27.81 31.02
CA GLY A 223 14.36 27.89 31.08
C GLY A 223 15.03 27.64 29.72
N LEU A 224 14.50 26.69 28.93
CA LEU A 224 15.01 26.40 27.59
C LEU A 224 14.80 27.57 26.61
N LEU A 225 13.60 28.17 26.63
CA LEU A 225 13.23 29.28 25.74
C LEU A 225 14.07 30.54 26.01
N ARG A 226 14.42 30.84 27.27
CA ARG A 226 15.33 31.96 27.58
C ARG A 226 16.77 31.74 27.10
N ARG A 227 17.25 30.49 27.00
CA ARG A 227 18.57 30.19 26.43
C ARG A 227 18.59 30.31 24.91
N ILE A 228 17.49 29.96 24.24
CA ILE A 228 17.34 30.12 22.78
C ILE A 228 17.26 31.62 22.40
N SER A 229 16.60 32.44 23.22
CA SER A 229 16.48 33.89 22.99
C SER A 229 17.79 34.69 23.13
N ALA A 230 18.84 34.12 23.73
CA ALA A 230 20.08 34.83 24.06
C ALA A 230 21.19 34.71 22.99
N GLY A 231 20.97 33.94 21.91
CA GLY A 231 21.98 33.66 20.87
C GLY A 231 21.82 34.43 19.56
N SER A 232 20.86 35.36 19.45
CA SER A 232 20.43 35.95 18.17
C SER A 232 20.81 37.42 17.97
N THR A 233 22.11 37.73 18.07
CA THR A 233 22.68 39.01 17.58
C THR A 233 24.08 38.79 16.98
N ALA A 234 24.14 38.42 15.70
CA ALA A 234 25.36 38.41 14.88
C ALA A 234 25.00 38.60 13.39
N ASP A 235 25.86 39.31 12.64
CA ASP A 235 25.55 39.88 11.32
C ASP A 235 25.23 38.89 10.19
N SER A 236 24.24 39.24 9.38
CA SER A 236 23.83 38.54 8.17
C SER A 236 24.64 38.98 6.93
N ARG A 237 25.95 38.68 6.89
CA ARG A 237 26.78 38.93 5.67
C ARG A 237 28.01 38.03 5.53
N ALA A 238 27.84 36.72 5.64
CA ALA A 238 28.84 35.72 5.24
C ALA A 238 28.20 34.63 4.36
N PRO A 239 28.86 34.17 3.28
CA PRO A 239 28.40 33.00 2.53
C PRO A 239 28.48 31.73 3.42
N PRO A 240 27.62 30.73 3.19
CA PRO A 240 27.68 29.48 3.95
C PRO A 240 29.04 28.78 3.74
N PRO A 241 29.57 28.10 4.77
CA PRO A 241 30.80 27.33 4.61
C PRO A 241 30.62 26.24 3.55
N PRO A 242 31.65 25.92 2.75
CA PRO A 242 31.58 24.85 1.78
C PRO A 242 31.30 23.50 2.49
N PRO A 243 30.62 22.55 1.82
CA PRO A 243 30.42 21.22 2.38
C PRO A 243 31.78 20.59 2.71
N PRO A 244 31.90 19.83 3.82
CA PRO A 244 33.17 19.24 4.20
C PRO A 244 33.65 18.29 3.11
N SER A 245 34.82 18.57 2.55
CA SER A 245 35.54 17.68 1.65
C SER A 245 36.00 16.45 2.44
N SER A 246 35.14 15.44 2.50
CA SER A 246 35.41 14.19 3.18
C SER A 246 35.42 13.03 2.18
N GLU A 247 36.54 12.34 2.14
CA GLU A 247 36.56 10.95 1.65
C GLU A 247 35.48 10.16 2.42
N PRO A 248 34.69 9.32 1.74
CA PRO A 248 33.60 8.61 2.39
C PRO A 248 34.16 7.65 3.44
N SER A 249 34.01 8.02 4.72
CA SER A 249 34.40 7.19 5.87
C SER A 249 33.86 5.78 5.68
N GLU A 250 34.75 4.79 5.57
CA GLU A 250 34.39 3.40 5.25
C GLU A 250 33.58 2.69 6.36
N ALA A 251 33.35 3.36 7.50
CA ALA A 251 32.46 2.94 8.57
C ALA A 251 30.97 2.98 8.14
N GLY A 252 30.58 2.08 7.24
CA GLY A 252 29.19 1.89 6.85
C GLY A 252 28.30 1.56 8.07
N ALA A 253 27.05 2.02 8.05
CA ALA A 253 26.11 1.86 9.15
C ALA A 253 26.12 0.44 9.76
N SER A 254 26.27 0.38 11.09
CA SER A 254 26.20 -0.87 11.85
C SER A 254 24.84 -1.55 11.64
N SER A 255 24.81 -2.89 11.62
CA SER A 255 23.54 -3.63 11.49
C SER A 255 22.54 -3.24 12.58
N ALA A 256 23.01 -2.93 13.80
CA ALA A 256 22.20 -2.46 14.91
C ALA A 256 21.56 -1.08 14.68
N SER A 257 22.26 -0.12 14.06
CA SER A 257 21.68 1.20 13.74
C SER A 257 20.61 1.11 12.65
N VAL A 258 20.78 0.20 11.68
CA VAL A 258 19.76 -0.09 10.65
C VAL A 258 18.50 -0.69 11.29
N VAL A 259 18.65 -1.74 12.10
CA VAL A 259 17.51 -2.38 12.81
C VAL A 259 16.79 -1.37 13.71
N ARG A 260 17.51 -0.53 14.46
CA ARG A 260 16.92 0.55 15.27
C ARG A 260 16.15 1.57 14.42
N GLY A 261 16.62 1.88 13.21
CA GLY A 261 15.92 2.74 12.27
C GLY A 261 14.58 2.15 11.80
N LEU A 262 14.56 0.85 11.46
CA LEU A 262 13.36 0.14 11.03
C LEU A 262 12.34 -0.07 12.17
N LEU A 263 12.81 -0.36 13.38
CA LEU A 263 11.95 -0.40 14.58
C LEU A 263 11.33 0.97 14.86
N ALA A 264 12.10 2.06 14.75
CA ALA A 264 11.58 3.42 14.88
C ALA A 264 10.55 3.76 13.79
N LYS A 265 10.73 3.28 12.55
CA LYS A 265 9.74 3.39 11.47
C LYS A 265 8.42 2.76 11.90
N ARG A 266 8.43 1.47 12.28
CA ARG A 266 7.23 0.71 12.68
C ARG A 266 6.53 1.31 13.89
N ALA A 267 7.28 1.84 14.87
CA ALA A 267 6.73 2.57 16.01
C ALA A 267 6.02 3.88 15.62
N LEU A 268 6.60 4.67 14.70
CA LEU A 268 5.98 5.90 14.21
C LEU A 268 4.70 5.62 13.40
N THR A 269 4.72 4.61 12.54
CA THR A 269 3.52 4.22 11.76
C THR A 269 2.41 3.69 12.67
N ALA A 270 2.71 2.82 13.63
CA ALA A 270 1.72 2.31 14.60
C ALA A 270 1.15 3.41 15.51
N ARG A 271 1.99 4.37 15.92
CA ARG A 271 1.54 5.54 16.71
C ARG A 271 0.63 6.51 15.93
N ARG A 272 0.66 6.49 14.59
CA ARG A 272 -0.30 7.28 13.78
C ARG A 272 -1.52 6.48 13.35
N ASP A 273 -1.36 5.20 13.02
CA ASP A 273 -2.45 4.27 12.76
C ASP A 273 -2.98 3.67 14.07
N LEU A 274 -3.37 4.54 15.03
CA LEU A 274 -3.87 4.13 16.34
C LEU A 274 -5.16 3.33 16.22
N LEU A 275 -6.04 3.66 15.25
CA LEU A 275 -7.29 2.92 15.07
C LEU A 275 -6.99 1.47 14.69
N THR A 276 -6.18 1.23 13.64
CA THR A 276 -5.83 -0.14 13.24
C THR A 276 -5.05 -0.86 14.34
N THR A 277 -4.07 -0.19 14.96
CA THR A 277 -3.22 -0.79 16.01
C THR A 277 -4.05 -1.15 17.25
N CYS A 278 -4.93 -0.27 17.72
CA CYS A 278 -5.83 -0.56 18.83
C CYS A 278 -6.86 -1.64 18.48
N CYS A 279 -7.42 -1.66 17.27
CA CYS A 279 -8.30 -2.75 16.84
C CYS A 279 -7.54 -4.09 16.82
N SER A 280 -6.31 -4.12 16.30
CA SER A 280 -5.46 -5.32 16.30
C SER A 280 -5.12 -5.83 17.70
N LEU A 281 -4.92 -4.95 18.67
CA LEU A 281 -4.61 -5.32 20.05
C LEU A 281 -5.86 -5.68 20.88
N CYS A 282 -6.94 -4.89 20.77
CA CYS A 282 -8.12 -5.00 21.62
C CYS A 282 -9.14 -6.02 21.12
N CYS A 283 -9.32 -6.17 19.79
CA CYS A 283 -10.34 -7.08 19.24
C CYS A 283 -10.13 -8.53 19.69
N PRO A 284 -8.92 -9.14 19.62
CA PRO A 284 -8.71 -10.50 20.12
C PRO A 284 -9.05 -10.67 21.60
N VAL A 285 -8.60 -9.71 22.42
CA VAL A 285 -8.79 -9.73 23.88
C VAL A 285 -10.28 -9.59 24.24
N TRP A 286 -11.01 -8.74 23.52
CA TRP A 286 -12.45 -8.56 23.69
C TRP A 286 -13.25 -9.78 23.22
N LEU A 287 -12.86 -10.40 22.10
CA LEU A 287 -13.50 -11.64 21.63
C LEU A 287 -13.25 -12.82 22.59
N VAL A 288 -12.06 -12.95 23.19
CA VAL A 288 -11.79 -13.94 24.26
C VAL A 288 -12.65 -13.66 25.48
N LEU A 289 -12.76 -12.39 25.91
CA LEU A 289 -13.63 -12.02 27.04
C LEU A 289 -15.10 -12.33 26.74
N PHE A 290 -15.59 -11.99 25.55
CA PHE A 290 -16.96 -12.27 25.10
C PHE A 290 -17.26 -13.77 25.07
N ALA A 291 -16.36 -14.58 24.50
CA ALA A 291 -16.44 -16.04 24.53
C ALA A 291 -16.58 -16.57 25.97
N LEU A 292 -15.70 -16.15 26.88
CA LEU A 292 -15.76 -16.58 28.28
C LEU A 292 -17.05 -16.15 28.98
N LEU A 293 -17.55 -14.94 28.73
CA LEU A 293 -18.83 -14.46 29.29
C LEU A 293 -20.03 -15.26 28.78
N LEU A 294 -20.04 -15.64 27.49
CA LEU A 294 -21.08 -16.47 26.89
C LEU A 294 -21.11 -17.87 27.53
N LEU A 295 -19.93 -18.46 27.77
CA LEU A 295 -19.79 -19.70 28.57
C LEU A 295 -20.21 -19.52 30.04
N GLY A 296 -19.99 -18.34 30.61
CA GLY A 296 -20.48 -17.99 31.95
C GLY A 296 -22.00 -17.94 32.06
N ALA A 297 -22.67 -17.45 31.03
CA ALA A 297 -24.13 -17.48 30.93
C ALA A 297 -24.65 -18.92 30.81
N SER A 298 -24.01 -19.76 29.97
CA SER A 298 -24.44 -21.17 29.81
C SER A 298 -24.19 -22.01 31.08
N ALA A 299 -23.12 -21.78 31.82
CA ALA A 299 -22.82 -22.54 33.04
C ALA A 299 -23.91 -22.41 34.13
N ARG A 300 -24.61 -21.27 34.19
CA ARG A 300 -25.76 -21.05 35.10
C ARG A 300 -26.97 -21.94 34.77
N LEU A 301 -27.08 -22.44 33.54
CA LEU A 301 -28.12 -23.40 33.13
C LEU A 301 -27.78 -24.84 33.54
N THR A 302 -26.50 -25.13 33.82
CA THR A 302 -26.02 -26.49 34.15
C THR A 302 -25.79 -26.74 35.63
N SER A 303 -25.73 -25.69 36.46
CA SER A 303 -25.68 -25.84 37.91
C SER A 303 -27.01 -26.38 38.46
N PRO A 304 -27.02 -27.32 39.43
CA PRO A 304 -28.25 -27.77 40.05
C PRO A 304 -28.95 -26.58 40.72
N GLY A 305 -30.17 -26.28 40.27
CA GLY A 305 -30.97 -25.19 40.82
C GLY A 305 -31.37 -25.43 42.28
N PRO A 306 -31.80 -24.39 43.00
CA PRO A 306 -32.37 -24.55 44.33
C PRO A 306 -33.57 -25.53 44.29
N PRO A 307 -33.88 -26.22 45.40
CA PRO A 307 -34.98 -27.18 45.46
C PRO A 307 -36.29 -26.54 44.98
N LEU A 308 -36.84 -27.05 43.88
CA LEU A 308 -38.04 -26.54 43.25
C LEU A 308 -39.24 -26.94 44.11
N ARG A 309 -39.81 -25.98 44.83
CA ARG A 309 -41.03 -26.19 45.60
C ARG A 309 -42.19 -26.44 44.63
N LEU A 310 -42.86 -27.57 44.78
CA LEU A 310 -43.98 -27.97 43.94
C LEU A 310 -45.25 -27.28 44.46
N VAL A 311 -45.44 -26.01 44.09
CA VAL A 311 -46.55 -25.15 44.53
C VAL A 311 -47.66 -25.14 43.47
N PRO A 312 -48.96 -25.23 43.86
CA PRO A 312 -50.08 -25.25 42.90
C PRO A 312 -50.10 -24.05 41.94
N SER A 313 -49.79 -22.85 42.44
CA SER A 313 -49.83 -21.59 41.67
C SER A 313 -48.77 -21.47 40.57
N ALA A 314 -47.70 -22.27 40.61
CA ALA A 314 -46.66 -22.26 39.58
C ALA A 314 -47.04 -23.07 38.32
N VAL A 315 -48.13 -23.84 38.36
CA VAL A 315 -48.61 -24.66 37.24
C VAL A 315 -50.06 -24.31 36.88
N PHE A 316 -50.91 -23.98 37.86
CA PHE A 316 -52.33 -23.70 37.65
C PHE A 316 -52.67 -22.24 37.95
N ALA A 317 -52.36 -21.37 36.98
CA ALA A 317 -52.94 -20.04 36.93
C ALA A 317 -54.44 -20.14 36.52
N ASP A 318 -55.32 -19.93 37.49
CA ASP A 318 -56.75 -19.62 37.37
C ASP A 318 -57.72 -20.63 36.70
N THR A 319 -57.32 -21.86 36.36
CA THR A 319 -58.25 -22.85 35.78
C THR A 319 -59.12 -23.63 36.78
N LEU A 320 -59.03 -23.34 38.08
CA LEU A 320 -59.96 -23.84 39.10
C LEU A 320 -60.83 -22.67 39.59
N GLY A 321 -62.07 -22.61 39.11
CA GLY A 321 -63.01 -21.56 39.46
C GLY A 321 -63.21 -21.41 40.98
N ARG A 322 -63.57 -20.20 41.43
CA ARG A 322 -63.68 -19.81 42.85
C ARG A 322 -64.63 -20.68 43.71
N HIS A 323 -65.44 -21.52 43.09
CA HIS A 323 -66.14 -22.61 43.74
C HIS A 323 -65.40 -23.92 43.48
N GLY A 324 -64.51 -24.30 44.40
CA GLY A 324 -63.78 -25.57 44.31
C GLY A 324 -64.77 -26.75 44.18
N LEU A 325 -64.48 -27.66 43.23
CA LEU A 325 -65.33 -28.80 42.88
C LEU A 325 -65.73 -29.59 44.13
N VAL A 326 -67.00 -29.46 44.52
CA VAL A 326 -67.64 -30.32 45.51
C VAL A 326 -68.24 -31.49 44.77
N GLY A 327 -67.54 -32.62 44.72
CA GLY A 327 -68.20 -33.88 44.38
C GLY A 327 -69.27 -34.20 45.44
N GLU A 328 -70.35 -34.88 45.05
CA GLU A 328 -71.57 -35.16 45.85
C GLU A 328 -71.33 -35.83 47.23
N HIS A 329 -70.09 -36.19 47.56
CA HIS A 329 -69.68 -36.86 48.80
C HIS A 329 -68.61 -36.11 49.62
N GLY A 330 -68.49 -34.79 49.42
CA GLY A 330 -67.90 -33.87 50.42
C GLY A 330 -66.38 -33.72 50.42
N VAL A 331 -65.67 -34.11 49.35
CA VAL A 331 -64.23 -33.83 49.20
C VAL A 331 -64.06 -32.52 48.44
N ARG A 332 -63.44 -31.51 49.07
CA ARG A 332 -63.29 -30.15 48.50
C ARG A 332 -61.83 -29.90 48.12
N LEU A 333 -61.50 -29.84 46.83
CA LEU A 333 -60.14 -29.45 46.43
C LEU A 333 -59.90 -27.99 46.85
N LEU A 334 -58.94 -27.77 47.75
CA LEU A 334 -58.66 -26.46 48.33
C LEU A 334 -57.57 -25.75 47.51
N VAL A 335 -57.96 -24.72 46.77
CA VAL A 335 -57.02 -23.82 46.10
C VAL A 335 -56.42 -22.86 47.16
N PRO A 336 -55.10 -22.65 47.20
CA PRO A 336 -54.48 -21.71 48.13
C PRO A 336 -54.92 -20.26 47.86
N GLU A 337 -55.23 -19.52 48.94
CA GLU A 337 -55.80 -18.15 48.87
C GLU A 337 -54.77 -17.04 48.57
N GLN A 338 -53.48 -17.37 48.44
CA GLN A 338 -52.42 -16.41 48.11
C GLN A 338 -51.96 -16.55 46.66
N VAL A 339 -52.47 -15.65 45.82
CA VAL A 339 -52.00 -15.39 44.45
C VAL A 339 -51.16 -14.11 44.47
N ASP A 340 -50.04 -14.11 43.75
CA ASP A 340 -49.19 -12.93 43.57
C ASP A 340 -49.90 -11.94 42.63
N PRO A 341 -50.25 -10.70 43.04
CA PRO A 341 -51.14 -9.81 42.30
C PRO A 341 -50.57 -9.21 41.01
N ALA A 342 -49.38 -9.66 40.56
CA ALA A 342 -48.68 -9.13 39.38
C ALA A 342 -49.07 -9.79 38.04
N LEU A 343 -50.01 -10.75 38.01
CA LEU A 343 -50.48 -11.44 36.81
C LEU A 343 -51.91 -11.01 36.42
N PRO A 344 -52.18 -10.68 35.15
CA PRO A 344 -53.49 -10.17 34.72
C PRO A 344 -54.55 -11.29 34.63
N PRO A 345 -55.80 -11.03 35.02
CA PRO A 345 -56.87 -12.02 35.00
C PRO A 345 -57.43 -12.23 33.59
N THR A 346 -57.48 -13.47 33.14
CA THR A 346 -58.11 -13.85 31.86
C THR A 346 -58.84 -15.18 31.96
N LEU A 347 -60.11 -15.14 32.40
CA LEU A 347 -61.25 -15.96 31.94
C LEU A 347 -62.53 -15.53 32.67
N SER A 348 -63.68 -15.61 31.99
CA SER A 348 -64.99 -15.11 32.46
C SER A 348 -65.67 -16.05 33.47
N SER A 349 -66.79 -15.60 34.04
CA SER A 349 -67.59 -16.30 35.07
C SER A 349 -68.16 -17.66 34.69
N ASP A 350 -68.16 -17.98 33.40
CA ASP A 350 -68.96 -19.06 32.83
C ASP A 350 -68.05 -20.27 32.61
N GLY A 351 -67.97 -21.12 33.65
CA GLY A 351 -67.23 -22.36 33.61
C GLY A 351 -67.83 -23.37 32.62
N TRP A 352 -67.07 -24.41 32.30
CA TRP A 352 -67.54 -25.51 31.44
C TRP A 352 -68.61 -26.34 32.15
N ASP A 353 -69.88 -26.04 31.92
CA ASP A 353 -70.97 -26.98 32.20
C ASP A 353 -70.85 -28.18 31.26
N VAL A 354 -70.52 -29.33 31.83
CA VAL A 354 -70.55 -30.64 31.14
C VAL A 354 -71.33 -31.66 31.97
N GLU A 355 -72.48 -31.21 32.44
CA GLU A 355 -73.61 -32.09 32.76
C GLU A 355 -74.48 -32.29 31.50
N ASP A 356 -75.13 -33.44 31.45
CA ASP A 356 -75.94 -34.00 30.36
C ASP A 356 -75.29 -34.51 29.07
N GLY A 357 -75.79 -35.68 28.66
CA GLY A 357 -75.33 -36.47 27.51
C GLY A 357 -75.85 -35.99 26.17
N GLY A 358 -75.88 -34.68 25.94
CA GLY A 358 -76.05 -34.09 24.62
C GLY A 358 -74.73 -34.15 23.85
N GLY A 359 -74.76 -34.58 22.58
CA GLY A 359 -73.57 -34.52 21.73
C GLY A 359 -73.09 -33.07 21.53
N LEU A 360 -71.78 -32.87 21.37
CA LEU A 360 -71.19 -31.58 21.01
C LEU A 360 -71.90 -31.00 19.78
N ALA A 361 -72.77 -30.01 20.01
CA ALA A 361 -73.42 -29.28 18.93
C ALA A 361 -72.37 -28.40 18.25
N CYS A 362 -72.00 -28.73 17.01
CA CYS A 362 -71.25 -27.82 16.16
C CYS A 362 -72.10 -26.58 15.86
N SER A 363 -71.95 -25.52 16.64
CA SER A 363 -72.50 -24.21 16.29
C SER A 363 -71.74 -23.65 15.08
N SER A 364 -72.49 -23.35 14.02
CA SER A 364 -71.95 -22.84 12.76
C SER A 364 -71.52 -21.37 12.91
N GLY A 365 -70.25 -21.13 13.23
CA GLY A 365 -69.75 -19.76 13.45
C GLY A 365 -68.24 -19.50 13.27
N ALA A 366 -67.40 -20.54 13.33
CA ALA A 366 -65.99 -20.48 12.92
C ALA A 366 -65.52 -21.88 12.50
N ALA A 367 -64.55 -21.96 11.58
CA ALA A 367 -64.23 -23.21 10.88
C ALA A 367 -63.71 -24.33 11.81
N ALA A 368 -64.23 -25.54 11.61
CA ALA A 368 -63.83 -26.72 12.38
C ALA A 368 -62.32 -26.98 12.26
N ALA A 369 -61.62 -26.87 13.39
CA ALA A 369 -60.24 -27.28 13.55
C ALA A 369 -60.10 -28.79 13.28
N ARG A 370 -59.55 -29.16 12.11
CA ARG A 370 -59.45 -30.56 11.66
C ARG A 370 -58.39 -31.37 12.41
N ASN A 371 -57.59 -30.73 13.26
CA ASN A 371 -56.61 -31.37 14.13
C ASN A 371 -56.36 -30.52 15.40
N VAL A 372 -55.78 -31.14 16.43
CA VAL A 372 -55.54 -30.51 17.75
C VAL A 372 -54.72 -29.22 17.65
N SER A 373 -53.76 -29.15 16.71
CA SER A 373 -52.95 -27.95 16.47
C SER A 373 -53.77 -26.76 15.95
N SER A 374 -54.70 -26.98 15.01
CA SER A 374 -55.59 -25.90 14.53
C SER A 374 -56.58 -25.40 15.59
N PHE A 375 -56.94 -26.24 16.57
CA PHE A 375 -57.79 -25.84 17.70
C PHE A 375 -57.01 -24.98 18.72
N LEU A 376 -55.80 -25.42 19.08
CA LEU A 376 -54.92 -24.68 20.00
C LEU A 376 -54.48 -23.32 19.43
N ALA A 377 -54.30 -23.22 18.10
CA ALA A 377 -53.98 -21.96 17.43
C ALA A 377 -55.16 -20.97 17.40
N ALA A 378 -56.40 -21.47 17.33
CA ALA A 378 -57.60 -20.63 17.34
C ALA A 378 -57.98 -20.15 18.76
N HIS A 379 -57.52 -20.83 19.81
CA HIS A 379 -57.86 -20.55 21.21
C HIS A 379 -56.58 -20.44 22.06
N PRO A 380 -55.79 -19.36 21.91
CA PRO A 380 -54.49 -19.20 22.59
C PRO A 380 -54.61 -19.21 24.13
N GLU A 381 -55.76 -18.82 24.68
CA GLU A 381 -56.15 -18.94 26.10
C GLU A 381 -55.85 -20.35 26.67
N VAL A 382 -56.00 -21.39 25.85
CA VAL A 382 -55.91 -22.82 26.21
C VAL A 382 -54.45 -23.32 26.25
N THR A 383 -53.48 -22.54 25.77
CA THR A 383 -52.07 -22.99 25.60
C THR A 383 -51.18 -22.80 26.83
N ARG A 384 -51.68 -22.16 27.90
CA ARG A 384 -51.05 -22.18 29.23
C ARG A 384 -51.04 -23.61 29.81
N PRO A 385 -50.16 -23.97 30.76
CA PRO A 385 -50.00 -25.35 31.27
C PRO A 385 -51.16 -25.81 32.19
N ALA A 386 -52.40 -25.72 31.72
CA ALA A 386 -53.58 -26.19 32.43
C ALA A 386 -53.53 -27.72 32.66
N ALA A 387 -53.76 -28.15 33.90
CA ALA A 387 -54.26 -29.48 34.18
C ALA A 387 -55.78 -29.39 34.33
N LEU A 388 -56.50 -30.32 33.71
CA LEU A 388 -57.93 -30.48 33.90
C LEU A 388 -58.17 -31.65 34.86
N ALA A 389 -58.27 -31.34 36.15
CA ALA A 389 -58.65 -32.32 37.17
C ALA A 389 -60.16 -32.57 37.12
N THR A 390 -60.63 -33.46 36.24
CA THR A 390 -62.04 -33.87 36.19
C THR A 390 -62.32 -35.07 37.08
N ALA A 391 -62.95 -34.82 38.24
CA ALA A 391 -63.45 -35.84 39.14
C ALA A 391 -64.74 -36.52 38.58
N ARG A 392 -64.65 -37.13 37.38
CA ARG A 392 -65.76 -37.90 36.82
C ARG A 392 -65.82 -39.30 37.41
N LEU A 393 -66.91 -39.58 38.13
CA LEU A 393 -67.34 -40.92 38.48
C LEU A 393 -67.49 -41.77 37.20
N LEU A 394 -66.61 -42.76 37.03
CA LEU A 394 -66.81 -43.81 36.02
C LEU A 394 -67.98 -44.69 36.45
N SER A 395 -69.20 -44.27 36.09
CA SER A 395 -70.38 -45.11 36.22
C SER A 395 -70.15 -46.44 35.47
N ARG A 396 -70.78 -47.53 35.95
CA ARG A 396 -70.46 -48.92 35.54
C ARG A 396 -70.44 -49.17 34.02
N ARG A 397 -71.08 -48.32 33.21
CA ARG A 397 -71.07 -48.37 31.74
C ARG A 397 -69.76 -47.88 31.11
N ALA A 398 -69.12 -46.84 31.62
CA ALA A 398 -68.00 -46.17 30.94
C ALA A 398 -66.72 -47.04 30.87
N ALA A 399 -66.58 -48.02 31.77
CA ALA A 399 -65.41 -48.90 31.81
C ALA A 399 -65.31 -49.90 30.63
N SER A 400 -66.31 -49.97 29.74
CA SER A 400 -66.21 -50.71 28.47
C SER A 400 -65.59 -49.87 27.33
N ALA A 401 -65.50 -48.55 27.48
CA ALA A 401 -64.96 -47.63 26.48
C ALA A 401 -63.45 -47.34 26.64
N LEU A 402 -62.81 -47.92 27.66
CA LEU A 402 -61.36 -47.82 27.86
C LEU A 402 -60.60 -48.64 26.79
N PRO A 403 -59.52 -48.09 26.20
CA PRO A 403 -58.76 -48.79 25.18
C PRO A 403 -58.12 -50.08 25.75
N PRO A 404 -57.83 -51.09 24.91
CA PRO A 404 -57.61 -52.46 25.38
C PRO A 404 -56.51 -52.62 26.44
N HIS A 405 -55.45 -51.83 26.34
CA HIS A 405 -54.31 -51.81 27.25
C HIS A 405 -54.61 -51.24 28.64
N ALA A 406 -55.69 -50.45 28.82
CA ALA A 406 -56.10 -49.91 30.12
C ALA A 406 -57.12 -50.81 30.87
N GLN A 407 -57.70 -51.79 30.18
CA GLN A 407 -58.70 -52.69 30.76
C GLN A 407 -58.20 -53.59 31.91
N PRO A 408 -56.94 -54.08 31.95
CA PRO A 408 -56.42 -54.84 33.09
C PRO A 408 -56.40 -54.01 34.38
N LEU A 409 -56.02 -52.74 34.31
CA LEU A 409 -56.01 -51.81 35.43
C LEU A 409 -57.43 -51.63 36.00
N ALA A 410 -58.41 -51.44 35.11
CA ALA A 410 -59.82 -51.34 35.48
C ALA A 410 -60.42 -52.64 36.05
N ARG A 411 -59.81 -53.82 35.80
CA ARG A 411 -60.17 -55.09 36.46
C ARG A 411 -59.51 -55.23 37.83
N GLY A 412 -58.24 -54.87 37.96
CA GLY A 412 -57.53 -54.86 39.25
C GLY A 412 -58.19 -53.93 40.27
N LEU A 413 -58.59 -52.72 39.84
CA LEU A 413 -59.31 -51.76 40.68
C LEU A 413 -60.68 -52.26 41.16
N ARG A 414 -61.35 -53.15 40.41
CA ARG A 414 -62.62 -53.79 40.85
C ARG A 414 -62.39 -54.87 41.91
N ALA A 415 -61.24 -55.56 41.87
CA ALA A 415 -60.91 -56.61 42.84
C ALA A 415 -60.52 -56.04 44.22
N ALA A 416 -60.09 -54.77 44.28
CA ALA A 416 -59.60 -54.12 45.51
C ALA A 416 -60.71 -53.61 46.47
N GLY A 417 -62.00 -53.81 46.16
CA GLY A 417 -63.12 -53.56 47.07
C GLY A 417 -63.43 -52.09 47.45
N SER A 418 -62.57 -51.13 47.11
CA SER A 418 -62.71 -49.70 47.43
C SER A 418 -62.84 -48.84 46.16
N ALA A 419 -63.91 -49.06 45.39
CA ALA A 419 -64.08 -48.45 44.07
C ALA A 419 -64.81 -47.09 44.05
N ASP A 420 -65.25 -46.56 45.21
CA ASP A 420 -66.17 -45.42 45.26
C ASP A 420 -65.51 -44.03 45.16
N ARG A 421 -64.17 -43.92 45.21
CA ARG A 421 -63.46 -42.62 45.18
C ARG A 421 -62.14 -42.67 44.39
N LEU A 422 -62.23 -42.70 43.07
CA LEU A 422 -61.08 -42.57 42.16
C LEU A 422 -60.96 -41.12 41.64
N LEU A 423 -59.81 -40.49 41.84
CA LEU A 423 -59.48 -39.18 41.28
C LEU A 423 -58.74 -39.36 39.95
N PHE A 424 -59.35 -38.91 38.85
CA PHE A 424 -58.69 -38.84 37.54
C PHE A 424 -58.12 -37.45 37.31
N ALA A 425 -56.86 -37.39 36.89
CA ALA A 425 -56.11 -36.14 36.77
C ALA A 425 -55.41 -36.08 35.40
N LEU A 426 -55.83 -35.14 34.55
CA LEU A 426 -55.21 -34.90 33.25
C LEU A 426 -54.18 -33.76 33.39
N PHE A 427 -52.92 -34.03 33.05
CA PHE A 427 -51.83 -33.06 33.13
C PHE A 427 -51.22 -32.80 31.75
N ASN A 428 -50.68 -31.60 31.54
CA ASN A 428 -49.94 -31.27 30.33
C ASN A 428 -48.52 -31.86 30.40
N SER A 429 -48.19 -32.78 29.49
CA SER A 429 -46.88 -33.45 29.44
C SER A 429 -45.75 -32.61 28.85
N THR A 430 -46.02 -31.41 28.30
CA THR A 430 -44.95 -30.51 27.84
C THR A 430 -44.16 -29.87 28.98
N SER A 431 -44.72 -29.82 30.20
CA SER A 431 -44.03 -29.39 31.42
C SER A 431 -43.59 -30.59 32.25
N THR A 432 -42.27 -30.76 32.38
CA THR A 432 -41.62 -31.85 33.13
C THR A 432 -42.00 -31.88 34.62
N HIS A 433 -42.49 -30.76 35.18
CA HIS A 433 -42.86 -30.63 36.59
C HIS A 433 -44.38 -30.68 36.84
N ALA A 434 -45.22 -30.69 35.80
CA ALA A 434 -46.67 -30.63 35.95
C ALA A 434 -47.27 -31.84 36.69
N LEU A 435 -46.86 -33.06 36.34
CA LEU A 435 -47.35 -34.28 36.99
C LEU A 435 -46.97 -34.35 38.49
N PRO A 436 -45.68 -34.18 38.89
CA PRO A 436 -45.32 -34.14 40.31
C PRO A 436 -46.04 -33.05 41.11
N ALA A 437 -46.24 -31.86 40.54
CA ALA A 437 -46.97 -30.77 41.19
C ALA A 437 -48.47 -31.09 41.37
N LEU A 438 -49.10 -31.69 40.37
CA LEU A 438 -50.51 -32.11 40.43
C LEU A 438 -50.72 -33.21 41.48
N ILE A 439 -49.82 -34.20 41.55
CA ILE A 439 -49.83 -35.25 42.57
C ILE A 439 -49.68 -34.65 43.98
N ALA A 440 -48.71 -33.75 44.18
CA ALA A 440 -48.52 -33.08 45.47
C ALA A 440 -49.76 -32.28 45.91
N THR A 441 -50.39 -31.55 44.97
CA THR A 441 -51.62 -30.77 45.22
C THR A 441 -52.81 -31.65 45.57
N ALA A 442 -52.94 -32.81 44.93
CA ALA A 442 -54.00 -33.77 45.22
C ALA A 442 -53.84 -34.37 46.63
N TYR A 443 -52.62 -34.76 47.03
CA TYR A 443 -52.38 -35.27 48.38
C TYR A 443 -52.53 -34.18 49.47
N ASP A 444 -52.09 -32.94 49.23
CA ASP A 444 -52.32 -31.82 50.14
C ASP A 444 -53.81 -31.56 50.35
N SER A 445 -54.58 -31.52 49.25
CA SER A 445 -56.04 -31.35 49.32
C SER A 445 -56.74 -32.50 50.06
N LEU A 446 -56.34 -33.75 49.85
CA LEU A 446 -56.90 -34.90 50.56
C LEU A 446 -56.57 -34.85 52.05
N LEU A 447 -55.34 -34.49 52.42
CA LEU A 447 -54.92 -34.33 53.81
C LEU A 447 -55.68 -33.19 54.49
N ALA A 448 -55.76 -32.02 53.85
CA ALA A 448 -56.47 -30.86 54.36
C ALA A 448 -57.97 -31.15 54.59
N ASN A 449 -58.63 -31.91 53.70
CA ASN A 449 -60.01 -32.37 53.92
C ASN A 449 -60.11 -33.34 55.11
N ALA A 450 -59.19 -34.31 55.21
CA ALA A 450 -59.18 -35.29 56.30
C ALA A 450 -58.90 -34.65 57.68
N THR A 451 -58.16 -33.54 57.73
CA THR A 451 -57.81 -32.82 58.96
C THR A 451 -58.62 -31.54 59.20
N ALA A 452 -59.69 -31.29 58.44
CA ALA A 452 -60.48 -30.05 58.48
C ALA A 452 -59.64 -28.76 58.40
N GLY A 453 -58.57 -28.77 57.59
CA GLY A 453 -57.62 -27.68 57.41
C GLY A 453 -56.47 -27.62 58.42
N GLY A 454 -56.42 -28.51 59.41
CA GLY A 454 -55.41 -28.50 60.48
C GLY A 454 -53.96 -28.81 60.08
N SER A 455 -53.73 -29.36 58.88
CA SER A 455 -52.40 -29.71 58.36
C SER A 455 -52.32 -29.47 56.84
N ARG A 456 -51.12 -29.12 56.35
CA ARG A 456 -50.79 -29.02 54.91
C ARG A 456 -49.52 -29.79 54.57
N LEU A 457 -49.47 -30.35 53.37
CA LEU A 457 -48.33 -31.06 52.78
C LEU A 457 -47.60 -30.14 51.80
N SER A 458 -46.27 -30.01 51.95
CA SER A 458 -45.44 -29.26 50.99
C SER A 458 -44.40 -30.17 50.37
N ALA A 459 -44.49 -30.41 49.07
CA ALA A 459 -43.51 -31.19 48.31
C ALA A 459 -42.46 -30.28 47.65
N SER A 460 -41.24 -30.81 47.47
CA SER A 460 -40.19 -30.15 46.67
C SER A 460 -39.40 -31.19 45.89
N ALA A 461 -39.07 -30.87 44.65
CA ALA A 461 -38.20 -31.68 43.82
C ALA A 461 -36.80 -31.05 43.81
N SER A 462 -35.78 -31.83 44.10
CA SER A 462 -34.38 -31.42 44.01
C SER A 462 -33.57 -32.55 43.41
N ALA A 463 -32.64 -32.23 42.52
CA ALA A 463 -31.71 -33.21 41.98
C ALA A 463 -30.74 -33.66 43.07
N LEU A 464 -30.39 -34.94 43.09
CA LEU A 464 -29.26 -35.41 43.91
C LEU A 464 -27.96 -34.75 43.42
N PRO A 465 -26.97 -34.51 44.31
CA PRO A 465 -25.66 -34.02 43.91
C PRO A 465 -25.04 -34.93 42.85
N TYR A 466 -24.39 -34.34 41.84
CA TYR A 466 -23.67 -35.10 40.83
C TYR A 466 -22.56 -35.94 41.49
N SER A 467 -22.36 -37.16 40.98
CA SER A 467 -21.15 -37.92 41.32
C SER A 467 -19.90 -37.20 40.81
N LYS A 468 -18.75 -37.37 41.48
CA LYS A 468 -17.46 -36.79 41.03
C LYS A 468 -17.16 -37.06 39.55
N ARG A 469 -17.55 -38.24 39.04
CA ARG A 469 -17.40 -38.63 37.63
C ARG A 469 -18.32 -37.82 36.71
N GLN A 470 -19.59 -37.63 37.06
CA GLN A 470 -20.52 -36.80 36.28
C GLN A 470 -20.12 -35.32 36.29
N GLU A 471 -19.72 -34.79 37.45
CA GLU A 471 -19.24 -33.42 37.59
C GLU A 471 -17.98 -33.18 36.73
N ALA A 472 -17.01 -34.09 36.78
CA ALA A 472 -15.80 -34.00 35.95
C ALA A 472 -16.11 -34.10 34.45
N THR A 473 -17.02 -35.00 34.03
CA THR A 473 -17.44 -35.10 32.62
C THR A 473 -18.17 -33.83 32.13
N LEU A 474 -19.09 -33.29 32.92
CA LEU A 474 -19.78 -32.03 32.58
C LEU A 474 -18.79 -30.85 32.51
N SER A 475 -17.85 -30.78 33.45
CA SER A 475 -16.79 -29.77 33.45
C SER A 475 -15.87 -29.89 32.24
N ALA A 476 -15.54 -31.12 31.80
CA ALA A 476 -14.77 -31.35 30.57
C ALA A 476 -15.50 -30.84 29.32
N ILE A 477 -16.79 -31.15 29.18
CA ILE A 477 -17.58 -30.70 28.02
C ILE A 477 -17.59 -29.16 27.96
N ILE A 478 -17.86 -28.49 29.09
CA ILE A 478 -17.83 -27.02 29.19
C ILE A 478 -16.42 -26.48 28.87
N ALA A 479 -15.37 -27.13 29.36
CA ALA A 479 -13.99 -26.73 29.09
C ALA A 479 -13.58 -26.92 27.62
N VAL A 480 -14.02 -27.98 26.94
CA VAL A 480 -13.75 -28.21 25.51
C VAL A 480 -14.48 -27.18 24.65
N PHE A 481 -15.74 -26.86 24.93
CA PHE A 481 -16.43 -25.75 24.27
C PHE A 481 -15.73 -24.41 24.54
N ALA A 482 -15.19 -24.20 25.75
CA ALA A 482 -14.35 -23.04 26.04
C ALA A 482 -13.06 -23.00 25.22
N SER A 483 -12.36 -24.13 25.06
CA SER A 483 -11.15 -24.23 24.23
C SER A 483 -11.42 -23.84 22.79
N ILE A 484 -12.52 -24.34 22.22
CA ILE A 484 -12.95 -24.04 20.84
C ILE A 484 -13.31 -22.55 20.70
N MET A 485 -14.05 -21.97 21.66
CA MET A 485 -14.44 -20.56 21.61
C MET A 485 -13.26 -19.59 21.83
N VAL A 486 -12.27 -19.96 22.65
CA VAL A 486 -11.04 -19.17 22.84
C VAL A 486 -10.07 -19.30 21.65
N LEU A 487 -10.14 -20.39 20.87
CA LEU A 487 -9.32 -20.59 19.68
C LEU A 487 -9.71 -19.68 18.50
N VAL A 488 -11.01 -19.38 18.31
CA VAL A 488 -11.51 -18.54 17.21
C VAL A 488 -10.87 -17.12 17.19
N PRO A 489 -10.77 -16.38 18.31
CA PRO A 489 -10.00 -15.14 18.38
C PRO A 489 -8.54 -15.28 17.93
N PHE A 490 -7.87 -16.40 18.23
CA PHE A 490 -6.47 -16.60 17.85
C PHE A 490 -6.27 -16.90 16.36
N ALA A 491 -7.29 -17.42 15.67
CA ALA A 491 -7.28 -17.51 14.21
C ALA A 491 -7.20 -16.12 13.55
N PHE A 492 -7.86 -15.10 14.14
CA PHE A 492 -7.73 -13.71 13.71
C PHE A 492 -6.33 -13.14 14.05
N VAL A 493 -5.81 -13.40 15.26
CA VAL A 493 -4.47 -12.93 15.68
C VAL A 493 -3.37 -13.40 14.73
N GLY A 494 -3.39 -14.66 14.31
CA GLY A 494 -2.37 -15.20 13.39
C GLY A 494 -2.29 -14.46 12.05
N ALA A 495 -3.41 -13.91 11.58
CA ALA A 495 -3.49 -13.21 10.29
C ALA A 495 -3.10 -11.72 10.36
N LEU A 496 -3.21 -11.06 11.53
CA LEU A 496 -3.05 -9.61 11.67
C LEU A 496 -1.70 -9.06 11.15
N PHE A 497 -0.63 -9.83 11.33
CA PHE A 497 0.75 -9.40 11.02
C PHE A 497 1.07 -9.35 9.51
N VAL A 498 0.20 -9.90 8.64
CA VAL A 498 0.41 -9.84 7.18
C VAL A 498 0.20 -8.42 6.61
N THR A 499 -0.74 -7.67 7.17
CA THR A 499 -1.23 -6.41 6.59
C THR A 499 -0.15 -5.33 6.50
N PRO A 500 0.68 -5.07 7.53
CA PRO A 500 1.78 -4.10 7.44
C PRO A 500 2.84 -4.49 6.39
N LEU A 501 3.15 -5.78 6.26
CA LEU A 501 4.12 -6.29 5.28
C LEU A 501 3.61 -6.11 3.84
N LEU A 502 2.31 -6.34 3.60
CA LEU A 502 1.70 -6.13 2.30
C LEU A 502 1.60 -4.64 1.94
N ARG A 503 1.25 -3.75 2.89
CA ARG A 503 1.28 -2.29 2.68
C ARG A 503 2.70 -1.79 2.31
N GLU A 504 3.74 -2.31 2.95
CA GLU A 504 5.15 -1.97 2.62
C GLU A 504 5.62 -2.51 1.25
N ARG A 505 5.02 -3.60 0.77
CA ARG A 505 5.27 -4.18 -0.57
C ARG A 505 4.54 -3.38 -1.66
N GLU A 506 3.25 -3.11 -1.46
CA GLU A 506 2.36 -2.37 -2.36
C GLU A 506 2.85 -0.93 -2.57
N SER A 507 3.30 -0.26 -1.51
CA SER A 507 3.89 1.08 -1.57
C SER A 507 5.31 1.13 -2.15
N GLY A 508 5.93 0.01 -2.51
CA GLY A 508 7.33 -0.05 -2.95
C GLY A 508 8.38 0.28 -1.87
N SER A 509 7.95 0.70 -0.67
CA SER A 509 8.83 1.09 0.44
C SER A 509 9.83 -0.01 0.82
N LYS A 510 9.40 -1.28 0.83
CA LYS A 510 10.26 -2.44 1.09
C LYS A 510 11.42 -2.54 0.08
N GLN A 511 11.15 -2.31 -1.21
CA GLN A 511 12.19 -2.33 -2.25
C GLN A 511 13.18 -1.17 -2.06
N MET A 512 12.69 0.03 -1.76
CA MET A 512 13.53 1.20 -1.52
C MET A 512 14.48 1.04 -0.34
N GLN A 513 14.04 0.39 0.73
CA GLN A 513 14.90 0.05 1.87
C GLN A 513 16.05 -0.88 1.44
N PHE A 514 15.77 -1.92 0.64
CA PHE A 514 16.80 -2.83 0.12
C PHE A 514 17.77 -2.15 -0.85
N VAL A 515 17.29 -1.32 -1.78
CA VAL A 515 18.15 -0.55 -2.69
C VAL A 515 19.02 0.45 -1.92
N SER A 516 18.50 1.01 -0.81
CA SER A 516 19.24 1.92 0.05
C SER A 516 20.36 1.27 0.86
N GLY A 517 20.43 -0.06 0.93
CA GLY A 517 21.50 -0.80 1.62
C GLY A 517 21.06 -1.63 2.84
N VAL A 518 19.76 -1.73 3.14
CA VAL A 518 19.26 -2.68 4.15
C VAL A 518 19.52 -4.12 3.68
N GLY A 519 19.97 -4.99 4.58
CA GLY A 519 20.14 -6.42 4.30
C GLY A 519 18.86 -7.24 4.57
N PRO A 520 18.58 -8.33 3.82
CA PRO A 520 17.41 -9.19 4.03
C PRO A 520 17.20 -9.64 5.48
N VAL A 521 18.26 -10.12 6.13
CA VAL A 521 18.21 -10.58 7.53
C VAL A 521 17.89 -9.42 8.49
N ALA A 522 18.50 -8.24 8.30
CA ALA A 522 18.26 -7.08 9.15
C ALA A 522 16.82 -6.56 9.02
N TYR A 523 16.25 -6.57 7.81
CA TYR A 523 14.85 -6.24 7.57
C TYR A 523 13.93 -7.23 8.33
N TRP A 524 14.03 -8.53 8.03
CA TRP A 524 13.12 -9.52 8.59
C TRP A 524 13.22 -9.66 10.11
N VAL A 525 14.44 -9.64 10.68
CA VAL A 525 14.62 -9.62 12.14
C VAL A 525 14.00 -8.37 12.77
N SER A 526 14.11 -7.19 12.13
CA SER A 526 13.47 -5.97 12.65
C SER A 526 11.94 -6.05 12.61
N SER A 527 11.35 -6.64 11.56
CA SER A 527 9.91 -6.89 11.48
C SER A 527 9.45 -7.88 12.54
N TRP A 528 10.09 -9.04 12.64
CA TRP A 528 9.74 -10.07 13.64
C TRP A 528 9.89 -9.59 15.08
N LEU A 529 10.91 -8.79 15.41
CA LEU A 529 11.05 -8.20 16.74
C LEU A 529 9.92 -7.21 17.07
N TRP A 530 9.47 -6.43 16.08
CA TRP A 530 8.34 -5.52 16.25
C TRP A 530 7.01 -6.29 16.41
N ASP A 531 6.76 -7.25 15.52
CA ASP A 531 5.53 -8.02 15.48
C ASP A 531 5.42 -8.94 16.71
N ALA A 532 6.53 -9.52 17.18
CA ALA A 532 6.60 -10.26 18.44
C ALA A 532 6.36 -9.37 19.69
N ALA A 533 6.80 -8.10 19.68
CA ALA A 533 6.52 -7.17 20.76
C ALA A 533 5.03 -6.78 20.82
N LEU A 534 4.37 -6.60 19.65
CA LEU A 534 2.92 -6.42 19.58
C LEU A 534 2.18 -7.68 20.02
N TYR A 535 2.61 -8.86 19.58
CA TYR A 535 2.03 -10.14 20.01
C TYR A 535 2.16 -10.35 21.53
N ALA A 536 3.31 -10.00 22.13
CA ALA A 536 3.51 -10.08 23.57
C ALA A 536 2.53 -9.20 24.36
N ALA A 537 2.13 -8.04 23.83
CA ALA A 537 1.09 -7.22 24.44
C ALA A 537 -0.29 -7.89 24.39
N VAL A 538 -0.66 -8.52 23.25
CA VAL A 538 -1.89 -9.32 23.12
C VAL A 538 -1.86 -10.50 24.10
N LEU A 539 -0.75 -11.25 24.15
CA LEU A 539 -0.55 -12.38 25.04
C LEU A 539 -0.75 -11.99 26.52
N LEU A 540 -0.11 -10.92 26.98
CA LEU A 540 -0.23 -10.45 28.37
C LEU A 540 -1.67 -9.99 28.68
N ALA A 541 -2.33 -9.30 27.75
CA ALA A 541 -3.72 -8.90 27.91
C ALA A 541 -4.69 -10.10 27.95
N THR A 542 -4.49 -11.11 27.09
CA THR A 542 -5.26 -12.36 27.11
C THR A 542 -5.05 -13.13 28.42
N LEU A 543 -3.80 -13.26 28.89
CA LEU A 543 -3.50 -13.91 30.17
C LEU A 543 -4.13 -13.16 31.34
N ALA A 544 -4.16 -11.83 31.31
CA ALA A 544 -4.87 -11.03 32.31
C ALA A 544 -6.40 -11.29 32.28
N VAL A 545 -7.02 -11.35 31.10
CA VAL A 545 -8.44 -11.72 30.94
C VAL A 545 -8.72 -13.12 31.48
N LEU A 546 -7.90 -14.13 31.14
CA LEU A 546 -8.03 -15.50 31.68
C LEU A 546 -7.88 -15.52 33.20
N CYS A 547 -6.99 -14.69 33.76
CA CYS A 547 -6.80 -14.58 35.21
C CYS A 547 -8.00 -13.94 35.92
N VAL A 548 -8.60 -12.88 35.36
CA VAL A 548 -9.80 -12.23 35.90
C VAL A 548 -11.03 -13.12 35.74
N ALA A 549 -11.15 -13.83 34.61
CA ALA A 549 -12.26 -14.74 34.32
C ALA A 549 -12.40 -15.87 35.36
N ARG A 550 -11.34 -16.23 36.10
CA ARG A 550 -11.42 -17.16 37.25
C ARG A 550 -12.52 -16.79 38.25
N GLY A 551 -12.71 -15.50 38.52
CA GLY A 551 -13.72 -15.02 39.47
C GLY A 551 -15.14 -14.92 38.90
N VAL A 552 -15.29 -14.97 37.57
CA VAL A 552 -16.57 -14.76 36.87
C VAL A 552 -17.13 -16.08 36.33
N VAL A 553 -16.26 -16.93 35.77
CA VAL A 553 -16.61 -18.20 35.12
C VAL A 553 -15.62 -19.29 35.56
N PRO A 554 -15.68 -19.74 36.83
CA PRO A 554 -14.67 -20.62 37.41
C PRO A 554 -14.53 -21.95 36.66
N ALA A 555 -15.62 -22.55 36.18
CA ALA A 555 -15.58 -23.83 35.46
C ALA A 555 -14.73 -23.77 34.17
N ALA A 556 -14.97 -22.78 33.30
CA ALA A 556 -14.22 -22.61 32.05
C ALA A 556 -12.81 -22.06 32.29
N ALA A 557 -12.65 -21.07 33.18
CA ALA A 557 -11.35 -20.46 33.43
C ALA A 557 -10.37 -21.40 34.15
N LYS A 558 -10.86 -22.36 34.96
CA LYS A 558 -10.02 -23.36 35.64
C LYS A 558 -9.29 -24.28 34.65
N ALA A 559 -9.84 -24.55 33.47
CA ALA A 559 -9.18 -25.35 32.44
C ALA A 559 -7.88 -24.72 31.92
N PHE A 560 -7.83 -23.39 31.79
CA PHE A 560 -6.67 -22.65 31.25
C PHE A 560 -5.79 -22.01 32.32
N ALA A 561 -6.35 -21.85 33.52
CA ALA A 561 -5.76 -21.01 34.56
C ALA A 561 -5.90 -21.61 35.98
N GLY A 562 -6.37 -22.85 36.14
CA GLY A 562 -6.72 -23.44 37.45
C GLY A 562 -5.55 -23.61 38.42
N SER A 563 -4.33 -23.84 37.92
CA SER A 563 -3.09 -23.89 38.71
C SER A 563 -2.00 -23.03 38.07
N ALA A 564 -0.90 -22.80 38.80
CA ALA A 564 0.27 -22.11 38.26
C ALA A 564 0.89 -22.87 37.08
N GLU A 565 0.92 -24.21 37.14
CA GLU A 565 1.41 -25.07 36.06
C GLU A 565 0.55 -24.95 34.79
N VAL A 566 -0.77 -25.01 34.95
CA VAL A 566 -1.74 -24.92 33.85
C VAL A 566 -1.71 -23.54 33.23
N LEU A 567 -1.62 -22.47 34.04
CA LEU A 567 -1.41 -21.11 33.54
C LEU A 567 -0.09 -20.98 32.76
N GLY A 568 0.99 -21.58 33.28
CA GLY A 568 2.30 -21.61 32.60
C GLY A 568 2.26 -22.36 31.27
N ALA A 569 1.56 -23.49 31.21
CA ALA A 569 1.34 -24.26 29.99
C ALA A 569 0.50 -23.49 28.96
N THR A 570 -0.58 -22.82 29.38
CA THR A 570 -1.39 -21.94 28.52
C THR A 570 -0.55 -20.77 27.99
N ALA A 571 0.23 -20.12 28.85
CA ALA A 571 1.11 -19.01 28.46
C ALA A 571 2.22 -19.45 27.49
N LEU A 572 2.79 -20.64 27.68
CA LEU A 572 3.79 -21.22 26.78
C LEU A 572 3.18 -21.61 25.43
N SER A 573 2.01 -22.24 25.42
CA SER A 573 1.27 -22.62 24.20
C SER A 573 0.94 -21.39 23.35
N LEU A 574 0.39 -20.35 23.99
CA LEU A 574 0.11 -19.07 23.34
C LEU A 574 1.40 -18.34 22.90
N GLY A 575 2.47 -18.38 23.70
CA GLY A 575 3.76 -17.79 23.35
C GLY A 575 4.39 -18.43 22.10
N LEU A 576 4.41 -19.77 22.05
CA LEU A 576 4.93 -20.51 20.90
C LEU A 576 4.02 -20.39 19.67
N PHE A 577 2.69 -20.28 19.84
CA PHE A 577 1.79 -19.95 18.73
C PHE A 577 2.18 -18.62 18.07
N GLY A 578 2.50 -17.57 18.85
CA GLY A 578 2.99 -16.31 18.29
C GLY A 578 4.33 -16.44 17.57
N PHE A 579 5.25 -17.23 18.13
CA PHE A 579 6.55 -17.54 17.52
C PHE A 579 6.43 -18.31 16.19
N ALA A 580 5.39 -19.14 16.02
CA ALA A 580 5.08 -19.82 14.77
C ALA A 580 4.29 -18.94 13.78
N ALA A 581 3.26 -18.24 14.26
CA ALA A 581 2.32 -17.48 13.44
C ALA A 581 2.93 -16.23 12.80
N VAL A 582 3.83 -15.51 13.49
CA VAL A 582 4.46 -14.30 12.93
C VAL A 582 5.38 -14.63 11.73
N PRO A 583 6.28 -15.62 11.79
CA PRO A 583 7.00 -16.11 10.62
C PRO A 583 6.10 -16.77 9.56
N PHE A 584 5.02 -17.46 9.95
CA PHE A 584 4.04 -18.00 9.00
C PHE A 584 3.35 -16.90 8.17
N ALA A 585 2.87 -15.83 8.80
CA ALA A 585 2.33 -14.66 8.12
C ALA A 585 3.39 -13.97 7.25
N SER A 586 4.65 -13.93 7.71
CA SER A 586 5.78 -13.39 6.94
C SER A 586 6.03 -14.17 5.65
N ALA A 587 6.09 -15.51 5.72
CA ALA A 587 6.23 -16.38 4.55
C ALA A 587 5.00 -16.29 3.63
N SER A 588 3.81 -16.20 4.21
CA SER A 588 2.55 -16.07 3.47
C SER A 588 2.45 -14.74 2.70
N SER A 589 3.04 -13.65 3.21
CA SER A 589 3.00 -12.32 2.57
C SER A 589 3.58 -12.28 1.13
N PHE A 590 4.42 -13.25 0.75
CA PHE A 590 4.96 -13.33 -0.61
C PHE A 590 3.92 -13.76 -1.64
N PHE A 591 2.90 -14.52 -1.25
CA PHE A 591 1.87 -15.07 -2.14
C PHE A 591 0.70 -14.11 -2.41
N PHE A 592 0.63 -12.98 -1.70
CA PHE A 592 -0.42 -11.98 -1.86
C PHE A 592 0.12 -10.65 -2.39
N SER A 593 -0.70 -9.97 -3.21
CA SER A 593 -0.38 -8.65 -3.79
C SER A 593 -1.14 -7.50 -3.12
N SER A 594 -2.28 -7.77 -2.47
CA SER A 594 -3.13 -6.75 -1.82
C SER A 594 -3.31 -7.05 -0.33
N PRO A 595 -3.23 -6.04 0.56
CA PRO A 595 -3.36 -6.25 2.00
C PRO A 595 -4.67 -6.91 2.43
N SER A 596 -5.80 -6.50 1.83
CA SER A 596 -7.14 -6.99 2.20
C SER A 596 -7.34 -8.47 1.83
N SER A 597 -6.85 -8.89 0.66
CA SER A 597 -6.98 -10.29 0.22
C SER A 597 -6.11 -11.23 1.05
N GLY A 598 -4.88 -10.81 1.40
CA GLY A 598 -4.00 -11.56 2.28
C GLY A 598 -4.58 -11.74 3.69
N LEU A 599 -5.16 -10.68 4.26
CA LEU A 599 -5.80 -10.74 5.58
C LEU A 599 -6.98 -11.73 5.61
N ILE A 600 -7.94 -11.59 4.68
CA ILE A 600 -9.13 -12.45 4.63
C ILE A 600 -8.74 -13.92 4.39
N ALA A 601 -7.80 -14.18 3.47
CA ALA A 601 -7.34 -15.52 3.18
C ALA A 601 -6.63 -16.19 4.38
N LEU A 602 -5.81 -15.44 5.13
CA LEU A 602 -5.14 -15.96 6.32
C LEU A 602 -6.09 -16.17 7.51
N ILE A 603 -7.09 -15.31 7.69
CA ILE A 603 -8.16 -15.55 8.69
C ILE A 603 -8.90 -16.85 8.36
N ALA A 604 -9.32 -17.04 7.10
CA ALA A 604 -10.01 -18.25 6.67
C ALA A 604 -9.13 -19.49 6.82
N PHE A 605 -7.84 -19.40 6.46
CA PHE A 605 -6.88 -20.48 6.61
C PHE A 605 -6.68 -20.88 8.08
N HIS A 606 -6.45 -19.92 8.98
CA HIS A 606 -6.30 -20.20 10.41
C HIS A 606 -7.61 -20.66 11.07
N PHE A 607 -8.78 -20.23 10.58
CA PHE A 607 -10.06 -20.73 11.04
C PHE A 607 -10.26 -22.20 10.65
N VAL A 608 -10.03 -22.57 9.38
CA VAL A 608 -10.18 -23.97 8.93
C VAL A 608 -9.13 -24.88 9.58
N SER A 609 -7.87 -24.46 9.63
CA SER A 609 -6.80 -25.27 10.24
C SER A 609 -6.84 -25.30 11.77
N GLY A 610 -7.31 -24.24 12.43
CA GLY A 610 -7.49 -24.19 13.87
C GLY A 610 -8.79 -24.84 14.33
N PHE A 611 -9.93 -24.23 14.00
CA PHE A 611 -11.24 -24.70 14.46
C PHE A 611 -11.67 -25.98 13.73
N GLY A 612 -11.56 -26.03 12.40
CA GLY A 612 -12.04 -27.16 11.59
C GLY A 612 -11.30 -28.48 11.87
N LEU A 613 -9.96 -28.47 11.83
CA LEU A 613 -9.18 -29.68 12.08
C LEU A 613 -9.23 -30.15 13.54
N VAL A 614 -9.35 -29.24 14.51
CA VAL A 614 -9.49 -29.62 15.93
C VAL A 614 -10.85 -30.27 16.20
N ILE A 615 -11.92 -29.78 15.58
CA ILE A 615 -13.24 -30.45 15.64
C ILE A 615 -13.21 -31.80 14.92
N ALA A 616 -12.51 -31.92 13.79
CA ALA A 616 -12.33 -33.21 13.12
C ALA A 616 -11.58 -34.21 14.02
N ASN A 617 -10.44 -33.81 14.61
CA ASN A 617 -9.67 -34.61 15.58
C ASN A 617 -10.52 -35.02 16.79
N PHE A 618 -11.32 -34.09 17.33
CA PHE A 618 -12.28 -34.36 18.40
C PHE A 618 -13.29 -35.44 17.97
N ILE A 619 -14.08 -35.23 16.91
CA ILE A 619 -15.11 -36.17 16.47
C ILE A 619 -14.53 -37.56 16.17
N LEU A 620 -13.39 -37.63 15.46
CA LEU A 620 -12.76 -38.89 15.08
C LEU A 620 -12.17 -39.66 16.29
N SER A 621 -11.76 -38.96 17.35
CA SER A 621 -11.27 -39.55 18.60
C SER A 621 -12.37 -40.16 19.47
N PHE A 622 -13.64 -39.78 19.29
CA PHE A 622 -14.79 -40.32 20.03
C PHE A 622 -15.45 -41.53 19.35
N ILE A 623 -14.99 -41.93 18.17
CA ILE A 623 -15.54 -43.05 17.40
C ILE A 623 -14.46 -44.14 17.30
N ASP A 624 -14.68 -45.25 18.00
CA ASP A 624 -13.69 -46.35 18.13
C ASP A 624 -13.17 -46.85 16.77
N SER A 625 -14.01 -46.88 15.72
CA SER A 625 -13.61 -47.33 14.38
C SER A 625 -12.74 -46.35 13.59
N THR A 626 -12.56 -45.11 14.07
CA THR A 626 -11.74 -44.08 13.40
C THR A 626 -10.58 -43.56 14.26
N ALA A 627 -10.49 -43.95 15.53
CA ALA A 627 -9.46 -43.47 16.46
C ALA A 627 -8.03 -43.77 15.96
N ASP A 628 -7.75 -45.03 15.60
CA ASP A 628 -6.42 -45.45 15.08
C ASP A 628 -6.01 -44.71 13.80
N ALA A 629 -6.98 -44.42 12.92
CA ALA A 629 -6.75 -43.68 11.68
C ALA A 629 -6.48 -42.20 11.96
N ASN A 630 -7.15 -41.63 12.97
CA ASN A 630 -6.94 -40.25 13.40
C ASN A 630 -5.55 -40.05 14.03
N GLU A 631 -5.06 -41.01 14.83
CA GLU A 631 -3.70 -40.99 15.38
C GLU A 631 -2.63 -40.90 14.27
N GLN A 632 -2.82 -41.63 13.17
CA GLN A 632 -1.93 -41.57 12.00
C GLN A 632 -2.02 -40.24 11.22
N LEU A 633 -3.12 -39.50 11.35
CA LEU A 633 -3.34 -38.20 10.70
C LEU A 633 -2.83 -37.01 11.54
N GLN A 634 -2.70 -37.15 12.86
CA GLN A 634 -2.21 -36.06 13.74
C GLN A 634 -0.85 -35.47 13.32
N PRO A 635 0.17 -36.23 12.87
CA PRO A 635 1.42 -35.65 12.38
C PRO A 635 1.25 -34.72 11.17
N LEU A 636 0.22 -34.94 10.33
CA LEU A 636 -0.12 -34.06 9.21
C LEU A 636 -0.83 -32.79 9.69
N TYR A 637 -1.73 -32.90 10.66
CA TYR A 637 -2.41 -31.74 11.25
C TYR A 637 -1.45 -30.84 12.04
N ARG A 638 -0.41 -31.41 12.65
CA ARG A 638 0.71 -30.71 13.33
C ARG A 638 1.68 -29.95 12.41
N LEU A 639 1.31 -29.76 11.13
CA LEU A 639 1.98 -28.81 10.22
C LEU A 639 1.32 -27.40 10.25
N PHE A 640 0.23 -27.24 11.00
CA PHE A 640 -0.55 -26.00 11.07
C PHE A 640 -0.50 -25.40 12.49
N PRO A 641 0.04 -24.18 12.68
CA PRO A 641 0.18 -23.58 14.01
C PRO A 641 -1.13 -23.46 14.78
N ALA A 642 -2.23 -23.19 14.07
CA ALA A 642 -3.56 -23.03 14.67
C ALA A 642 -4.14 -24.37 15.16
N PHE A 643 -3.82 -25.49 14.50
CA PHE A 643 -4.18 -26.82 14.99
C PHE A 643 -3.41 -27.13 16.27
N CYS A 644 -2.09 -26.94 16.28
CA CYS A 644 -1.24 -27.19 17.44
C CYS A 644 -1.69 -26.41 18.70
N LEU A 645 -2.14 -25.16 18.54
CA LEU A 645 -2.72 -24.39 19.65
C LEU A 645 -4.04 -24.99 20.16
N GLY A 646 -4.93 -25.41 19.25
CA GLY A 646 -6.22 -26.00 19.63
C GLY A 646 -6.11 -27.41 20.23
N ASP A 647 -5.16 -28.23 19.75
CA ASP A 647 -4.77 -29.51 20.33
C ASP A 647 -4.27 -29.32 21.78
N ALA A 648 -3.40 -28.32 22.00
CA ALA A 648 -2.95 -27.96 23.35
C ALA A 648 -4.09 -27.52 24.27
N PHE A 649 -5.02 -26.69 23.79
CA PHE A 649 -6.19 -26.26 24.58
C PHE A 649 -7.20 -27.39 24.84
N TYR A 650 -7.39 -28.31 23.90
CA TYR A 650 -8.20 -29.51 24.08
C TYR A 650 -7.62 -30.41 25.17
N THR A 651 -6.32 -30.69 25.12
CA THR A 651 -5.59 -31.49 26.11
C THR A 651 -5.66 -30.88 27.51
N LEU A 652 -5.52 -29.56 27.63
CA LEU A 652 -5.68 -28.84 28.90
C LEU A 652 -7.11 -28.92 29.45
N ALA A 653 -8.14 -28.83 28.60
CA ALA A 653 -9.54 -28.95 28.99
C ALA A 653 -9.94 -30.36 29.46
N MET A 654 -9.41 -31.40 28.80
CA MET A 654 -9.73 -32.79 29.14
C MET A 654 -8.97 -33.33 30.36
N ARG A 655 -7.85 -32.69 30.77
CA ARG A 655 -6.98 -33.10 31.89
C ARG A 655 -7.72 -33.51 33.16
N ASP A 656 -8.58 -32.64 33.70
CA ASP A 656 -9.24 -32.87 34.99
C ASP A 656 -10.25 -34.03 34.90
N ALA A 657 -10.90 -34.21 33.75
CA ALA A 657 -11.78 -35.35 33.51
C ALA A 657 -11.02 -36.66 33.33
N THR A 658 -9.92 -36.66 32.58
CA THR A 658 -9.05 -37.85 32.43
C THR A 658 -8.51 -38.30 33.80
N ARG A 659 -8.08 -37.38 34.66
CA ARG A 659 -7.67 -37.66 36.05
C ARG A 659 -8.82 -38.29 36.87
N ALA A 660 -10.03 -37.75 36.78
CA ALA A 660 -11.21 -38.27 37.48
C ALA A 660 -11.70 -39.64 36.96
N LEU A 661 -11.38 -39.99 35.70
CA LEU A 661 -11.79 -41.25 35.06
C LEU A 661 -10.77 -42.38 35.25
N VAL A 662 -9.46 -42.07 35.23
CA VAL A 662 -8.37 -43.06 35.29
C VAL A 662 -7.88 -43.29 36.73
N GLY A 663 -8.09 -42.33 37.63
CA GLY A 663 -7.76 -42.43 39.05
C GLY A 663 -6.42 -41.78 39.44
N GLU A 664 -6.27 -41.47 40.73
CA GLU A 664 -5.20 -40.61 41.28
C GLU A 664 -3.76 -41.21 41.22
N GLY A 665 -3.58 -42.42 40.67
CA GLY A 665 -2.30 -43.14 40.64
C GLY A 665 -1.37 -42.84 39.45
N HIS A 666 -1.80 -42.06 38.46
CA HIS A 666 -0.99 -41.69 37.29
C HIS A 666 -0.77 -40.16 37.22
N GLU A 667 0.27 -39.68 37.90
CA GLU A 667 0.76 -38.30 37.72
C GLU A 667 1.43 -38.15 36.35
N GLN A 668 0.62 -37.87 35.32
CA GLN A 668 1.13 -37.59 33.98
C GLN A 668 1.74 -36.19 33.92
N ASN A 669 3.02 -36.12 33.54
CA ASN A 669 3.76 -34.87 33.33
C ASN A 669 3.11 -34.03 32.21
N LEU A 670 2.84 -32.75 32.48
CA LEU A 670 2.26 -31.80 31.51
C LEU A 670 3.00 -31.77 30.17
N LEU A 671 4.33 -31.77 30.25
CA LEU A 671 5.23 -31.63 29.11
C LEU A 671 5.64 -32.98 28.51
N ALA A 672 4.99 -34.09 28.88
CA ALA A 672 5.16 -35.36 28.20
C ALA A 672 4.75 -35.24 26.72
N SER A 673 5.41 -35.99 25.84
CA SER A 673 5.14 -35.98 24.39
C SER A 673 3.66 -36.22 24.08
N ASP A 674 3.06 -37.16 24.81
CA ASP A 674 1.68 -37.65 24.67
C ASP A 674 0.63 -36.69 25.26
N GLN A 675 1.10 -35.58 25.85
CA GLN A 675 0.31 -34.49 26.41
C GLN A 675 0.59 -33.22 25.60
N LEU A 676 1.28 -32.23 26.18
CA LEU A 676 1.58 -30.96 25.49
C LEU A 676 2.93 -30.97 24.76
N GLY A 677 3.79 -31.95 25.01
CA GLY A 677 5.15 -31.98 24.46
C GLY A 677 5.18 -31.95 22.93
N ALA A 678 4.36 -32.78 22.27
CA ALA A 678 4.30 -32.83 20.81
C ALA A 678 3.80 -31.52 20.14
N PRO A 679 2.63 -30.93 20.50
CA PRO A 679 2.20 -29.67 19.89
C PRO A 679 3.12 -28.48 20.20
N LEU A 680 3.75 -28.42 21.39
CA LEU A 680 4.71 -27.37 21.72
C LEU A 680 6.01 -27.49 20.90
N LEU A 681 6.53 -28.71 20.69
CA LEU A 681 7.69 -28.95 19.83
C LEU A 681 7.38 -28.67 18.35
N ALA A 682 6.17 -28.98 17.89
CA ALA A 682 5.70 -28.64 16.56
C ALA A 682 5.71 -27.11 16.33
N LEU A 683 5.09 -26.33 17.22
CA LEU A 683 5.10 -24.86 17.15
C LEU A 683 6.52 -24.26 17.14
N LEU A 684 7.43 -24.81 17.95
CA LEU A 684 8.83 -24.37 17.96
C LEU A 684 9.54 -24.66 16.62
N ALA A 685 9.32 -25.85 16.05
CA ALA A 685 9.87 -26.25 14.76
C ALA A 685 9.28 -25.41 13.61
N GLU A 686 7.96 -25.21 13.59
CA GLU A 686 7.22 -24.38 12.63
C GLU A 686 7.78 -22.95 12.58
N GLY A 687 7.95 -22.28 13.73
CA GLY A 687 8.51 -20.92 13.77
C GLY A 687 9.90 -20.81 13.14
N LEU A 688 10.77 -21.79 13.39
CA LEU A 688 12.08 -21.87 12.74
C LEU A 688 11.97 -22.16 11.24
N VAL A 689 11.12 -23.11 10.83
CA VAL A 689 10.90 -23.49 9.43
C VAL A 689 10.34 -22.33 8.62
N PHE A 690 9.29 -21.65 9.11
CA PHE A 690 8.69 -20.49 8.43
C PHE A 690 9.62 -19.27 8.46
N GLY A 691 10.44 -19.10 9.50
CA GLY A 691 11.52 -18.09 9.53
C GLY A 691 12.56 -18.33 8.43
N CYS A 692 13.06 -19.57 8.32
CA CYS A 692 13.96 -19.99 7.24
C CYS A 692 13.31 -19.87 5.85
N ALA A 693 12.04 -20.26 5.71
CA ALA A 693 11.29 -20.14 4.46
C ALA A 693 11.12 -18.67 4.03
N THR A 694 10.82 -17.76 4.96
CA THR A 694 10.74 -16.31 4.70
C THR A 694 12.05 -15.77 4.14
N LEU A 695 13.19 -16.16 4.71
CA LEU A 695 14.52 -15.77 4.19
C LEU A 695 14.80 -16.41 2.83
N ALA A 696 14.52 -17.70 2.66
CA ALA A 696 14.70 -18.41 1.40
C ALA A 696 13.88 -17.81 0.25
N LEU A 697 12.61 -17.48 0.51
CA LEU A 697 11.74 -16.76 -0.42
C LEU A 697 12.31 -15.37 -0.75
N GLN A 698 12.82 -14.63 0.24
CA GLN A 698 13.40 -13.31 -0.01
C GLN A 698 14.66 -13.35 -0.88
N TYR A 699 15.53 -14.35 -0.67
CA TYR A 699 16.71 -14.56 -1.50
C TYR A 699 16.34 -15.08 -2.90
N ASN A 700 15.29 -15.90 -3.03
CA ASN A 700 14.78 -16.38 -4.31
C ASN A 700 14.07 -15.27 -5.13
N GLU A 701 13.43 -14.28 -4.51
CA GLU A 701 12.98 -13.06 -5.20
C GLU A 701 14.18 -12.28 -5.79
N ALA A 702 15.27 -12.14 -5.03
CA ALA A 702 16.45 -11.39 -5.46
C ALA A 702 17.29 -12.11 -6.53
N ALA A 703 17.37 -13.44 -6.45
CA ALA A 703 18.01 -14.30 -7.43
C ALA A 703 17.26 -15.64 -7.50
N PRO A 704 16.45 -15.92 -8.54
CA PRO A 704 15.62 -17.12 -8.59
C PRO A 704 16.47 -18.39 -8.70
N LEU A 705 16.66 -19.05 -7.56
CA LEU A 705 17.44 -20.28 -7.41
C LEU A 705 16.69 -21.49 -7.97
N LEU A 706 15.36 -21.55 -7.80
CA LEU A 706 14.54 -22.68 -8.23
C LEU A 706 14.61 -22.95 -9.74
N PRO A 707 14.49 -21.95 -10.65
CA PRO A 707 14.72 -22.17 -12.09
C PRO A 707 16.15 -22.57 -12.42
N ALA A 708 17.15 -22.06 -11.69
CA ALA A 708 18.56 -22.41 -11.90
C ALA A 708 18.88 -23.86 -11.48
N LEU A 709 18.26 -24.34 -10.39
CA LEU A 709 18.32 -25.74 -9.95
C LEU A 709 17.58 -26.67 -10.91
N ALA A 710 16.36 -26.30 -11.35
CA ALA A 710 15.61 -27.05 -12.36
C ALA A 710 16.37 -27.13 -13.69
N ALA A 711 17.06 -26.06 -14.11
CA ALA A 711 17.92 -26.05 -15.30
C ALA A 711 19.19 -26.90 -15.14
N ARG A 712 19.73 -27.02 -13.93
CA ARG A 712 20.84 -27.96 -13.64
C ARG A 712 20.38 -29.42 -13.66
N LEU A 713 19.20 -29.71 -13.11
CA LEU A 713 18.60 -31.06 -13.11
C LEU A 713 18.11 -31.51 -14.50
N ARG A 714 17.74 -30.57 -15.38
CA ARG A 714 17.32 -30.85 -16.78
C ARG A 714 18.48 -31.01 -17.78
N ARG A 715 19.75 -31.02 -17.35
CA ARG A 715 20.85 -31.36 -18.27
C ARG A 715 20.74 -32.84 -18.68
N PRO A 716 20.60 -33.16 -19.98
CA PRO A 716 20.68 -34.55 -20.42
C PRO A 716 22.06 -35.11 -20.07
N ARG A 717 22.09 -36.30 -19.48
CA ARG A 717 23.33 -37.04 -19.25
C ARG A 717 23.90 -37.38 -20.63
N ALA A 718 25.07 -36.84 -20.98
CA ALA A 718 25.70 -37.16 -22.26
C ALA A 718 25.93 -38.67 -22.36
N PRO A 719 25.68 -39.30 -23.53
CA PRO A 719 25.85 -40.74 -23.68
C PRO A 719 27.33 -41.10 -23.50
N ALA A 720 27.59 -42.12 -22.68
CA ALA A 720 28.94 -42.64 -22.49
C ALA A 720 29.44 -43.24 -23.80
N ALA A 721 30.51 -42.68 -24.37
CA ALA A 721 31.16 -43.22 -25.55
C ALA A 721 31.79 -44.58 -25.21
N ALA A 722 31.40 -45.63 -25.93
CA ALA A 722 31.90 -46.97 -25.71
C ALA A 722 33.36 -47.10 -26.16
N THR A 723 34.14 -47.87 -25.40
CA THR A 723 35.49 -48.29 -25.73
C THR A 723 35.50 -49.28 -26.91
N GLY A 724 36.20 -48.93 -28.00
CA GLY A 724 36.30 -49.75 -29.22
C GLY A 724 37.70 -49.67 -29.85
N GLN A 725 38.31 -50.84 -30.04
CA GLN A 725 39.73 -51.09 -30.31
C GLN A 725 40.27 -50.69 -31.71
N SER A 726 41.57 -50.33 -31.72
CA SER A 726 42.67 -50.82 -32.62
C SER A 726 42.63 -50.66 -34.16
N GLY A 727 43.79 -50.29 -34.72
CA GLY A 727 44.12 -50.32 -36.17
C GLY A 727 44.79 -49.02 -36.67
N ALA A 728 46.07 -48.73 -36.39
CA ALA A 728 47.30 -49.25 -37.01
C ALA A 728 47.69 -48.59 -38.37
N SER A 729 48.84 -47.87 -38.37
CA SER A 729 49.75 -47.50 -39.50
C SER A 729 49.13 -47.02 -40.82
N THR A 730 49.38 -45.83 -41.38
CA THR A 730 50.66 -45.15 -41.72
C THR A 730 50.35 -43.65 -41.99
N GLY A 731 51.23 -42.64 -41.93
CA GLY A 731 52.69 -42.61 -41.81
C GLY A 731 53.30 -41.68 -42.87
N GLN A 732 53.43 -40.36 -42.59
CA GLN A 732 54.52 -39.46 -43.05
C GLN A 732 54.32 -37.98 -42.64
N SER A 733 55.44 -37.33 -42.25
CA SER A 733 55.84 -35.90 -42.32
C SER A 733 54.78 -34.79 -42.58
N GLY A 734 54.73 -33.66 -41.87
CA GLY A 734 55.59 -33.11 -40.81
C GLY A 734 55.99 -31.64 -41.06
N ALA A 735 55.32 -30.67 -40.42
CA ALA A 735 55.84 -29.30 -40.20
C ALA A 735 54.99 -28.51 -39.16
N ALA A 736 55.71 -27.85 -38.24
CA ALA A 736 55.30 -27.15 -37.02
C ALA A 736 54.18 -26.07 -37.02
N ALA A 737 53.67 -25.83 -35.78
CA ALA A 737 53.16 -24.56 -35.22
C ALA A 737 51.73 -24.07 -35.55
N GLY A 738 50.75 -24.54 -34.77
CA GLY A 738 49.42 -23.91 -34.64
C GLY A 738 49.26 -23.20 -33.28
N GLN A 739 48.74 -21.97 -33.29
CA GLN A 739 48.52 -21.14 -32.11
C GLN A 739 47.30 -21.58 -31.28
N GLY A 740 47.27 -21.24 -29.98
CA GLY A 740 46.17 -21.55 -29.09
C GLY A 740 44.85 -20.86 -29.49
N GLY A 741 43.78 -21.65 -29.63
CA GLY A 741 42.49 -21.18 -30.13
C GLY A 741 41.78 -20.20 -29.20
N ALA A 742 41.47 -19.01 -29.71
CA ALA A 742 40.61 -18.05 -29.06
C ALA A 742 39.14 -18.50 -29.03
N ALA A 743 38.38 -18.00 -28.05
CA ALA A 743 36.93 -18.19 -27.99
C ALA A 743 36.22 -17.63 -29.25
N PRO A 744 35.09 -18.21 -29.69
CA PRO A 744 34.52 -17.93 -31.00
C PRO A 744 33.98 -16.50 -31.10
N ALA A 745 34.63 -15.68 -31.93
CA ALA A 745 34.15 -14.36 -32.30
C ALA A 745 32.96 -14.50 -33.29
N GLY A 746 31.75 -14.17 -32.82
CA GLY A 746 30.56 -14.03 -33.66
C GLY A 746 30.61 -12.76 -34.53
N GLY A 747 31.58 -12.69 -35.43
CA GLY A 747 31.77 -11.61 -36.39
C GLY A 747 30.99 -11.84 -37.68
N GLY A 748 29.76 -11.32 -37.75
CA GLY A 748 28.94 -11.35 -38.96
C GLY A 748 27.63 -10.60 -38.77
N GLY A 749 27.45 -9.47 -39.48
CA GLY A 749 26.17 -8.74 -39.55
C GLY A 749 25.91 -7.65 -38.50
N ARG A 750 26.92 -7.15 -37.76
CA ARG A 750 26.71 -6.15 -36.69
C ARG A 750 27.02 -4.68 -37.04
N SER A 751 27.74 -4.39 -38.13
CA SER A 751 28.39 -3.09 -38.36
C SER A 751 27.55 -1.98 -39.01
N GLY A 752 26.32 -2.25 -39.47
CA GLY A 752 25.52 -1.27 -40.23
C GLY A 752 24.46 -0.48 -39.45
N LEU A 753 24.41 -0.59 -38.11
CA LEU A 753 23.25 -0.19 -37.29
C LEU A 753 23.56 0.55 -35.97
N GLU A 754 24.83 0.73 -35.65
CA GLU A 754 25.30 1.41 -34.44
C GLU A 754 26.17 2.59 -34.87
N ASP A 755 26.00 3.75 -34.25
CA ASP A 755 26.78 4.93 -34.57
C ASP A 755 28.26 4.76 -34.20
N GLU A 756 29.15 5.47 -34.89
CA GLU A 756 30.59 5.47 -34.57
C GLU A 756 30.85 5.88 -33.11
N SER A 757 30.01 6.76 -32.52
CA SER A 757 30.08 7.10 -31.10
C SER A 757 29.90 5.89 -30.18
N VAL A 758 29.01 4.96 -30.53
CA VAL A 758 28.75 3.72 -29.77
C VAL A 758 29.86 2.70 -30.00
N LEU A 759 30.38 2.61 -31.23
CA LEU A 759 31.51 1.74 -31.56
C LEU A 759 32.79 2.20 -30.83
N ALA A 760 33.08 3.50 -30.81
CA ALA A 760 34.20 4.09 -30.09
C ALA A 760 34.07 3.89 -28.57
N GLU A 761 32.89 4.12 -27.99
CA GLU A 761 32.66 3.90 -26.57
C GLU A 761 32.75 2.41 -26.19
N ARG A 762 32.25 1.49 -27.02
CA ARG A 762 32.43 0.04 -26.83
C ARG A 762 33.91 -0.35 -26.93
N ALA A 763 34.66 0.20 -27.88
CA ALA A 763 36.10 -0.04 -28.02
C ALA A 763 36.87 0.45 -26.79
N ALA A 764 36.53 1.62 -26.25
CA ALA A 764 37.14 2.15 -25.04
C ALA A 764 36.80 1.32 -23.78
N VAL A 765 35.55 0.82 -23.66
CA VAL A 765 35.16 -0.16 -22.63
C VAL A 765 35.98 -1.45 -22.73
N ALA A 766 36.19 -1.96 -23.95
CA ALA A 766 36.95 -3.19 -24.19
C ALA A 766 38.45 -3.00 -23.91
N ALA A 767 39.05 -1.89 -24.34
CA ALA A 767 40.44 -1.55 -24.03
C ALA A 767 40.69 -1.46 -22.52
N GLY A 768 39.79 -0.78 -21.79
CA GLY A 768 39.82 -0.71 -20.33
C GLY A 768 39.48 -2.03 -19.60
N ALA A 769 39.12 -3.09 -20.32
CA ALA A 769 38.97 -4.44 -19.79
C ALA A 769 40.18 -5.35 -20.06
N ALA A 770 40.95 -5.08 -21.12
CA ALA A 770 42.16 -5.85 -21.47
C ALA A 770 43.36 -5.52 -20.57
N GLY A 771 43.49 -4.26 -20.11
CA GLY A 771 44.54 -3.83 -19.19
C GLY A 771 44.16 -3.98 -17.72
N GLY A 772 44.28 -5.19 -17.16
CA GLY A 772 44.33 -5.53 -15.73
C GLY A 772 43.27 -4.93 -14.78
N GLU A 773 42.45 -5.77 -14.13
CA GLU A 773 41.41 -5.35 -13.18
C GLU A 773 41.96 -4.36 -12.10
N GLY A 774 41.65 -3.06 -12.25
CA GLY A 774 41.87 -2.02 -11.25
C GLY A 774 42.63 -0.76 -11.70
N ALA A 775 43.52 -0.84 -12.69
CA ALA A 775 44.41 0.27 -13.05
C ALA A 775 43.83 1.19 -14.16
N ALA A 776 43.46 0.64 -15.31
CA ALA A 776 43.07 1.44 -16.48
C ALA A 776 41.76 2.24 -16.29
N ALA A 777 40.82 1.74 -15.49
CA ALA A 777 39.54 2.43 -15.23
C ALA A 777 39.73 3.74 -14.43
N ARG A 778 40.76 3.83 -13.57
CA ARG A 778 41.08 5.04 -12.81
C ARG A 778 41.75 6.12 -13.66
N ALA A 779 42.41 5.76 -14.77
CA ALA A 779 43.16 6.69 -15.61
C ALA A 779 42.27 7.65 -16.43
N ASP A 780 40.99 7.32 -16.64
CA ASP A 780 40.04 8.10 -17.46
C ASP A 780 38.83 8.64 -16.66
N GLY A 781 38.93 8.64 -15.32
CA GLY A 781 37.93 9.22 -14.41
C GLY A 781 36.55 8.53 -14.42
N ALA A 782 36.43 7.33 -15.00
CA ALA A 782 35.17 6.61 -15.14
C ALA A 782 34.74 5.94 -13.82
N LYS A 783 33.59 6.34 -13.29
CA LYS A 783 33.05 5.85 -12.00
C LYS A 783 32.11 4.66 -12.16
N LEU A 784 31.27 4.69 -13.20
CA LEU A 784 30.37 3.60 -13.58
C LEU A 784 30.76 3.06 -14.97
N VAL A 785 30.96 1.75 -15.09
CA VAL A 785 31.34 1.07 -16.33
C VAL A 785 30.41 -0.11 -16.61
N LEU A 786 29.67 -0.06 -17.71
CA LEU A 786 28.81 -1.13 -18.22
C LEU A 786 29.58 -1.93 -19.27
N ARG A 787 29.64 -3.26 -19.12
CA ARG A 787 30.41 -4.17 -19.99
C ARG A 787 29.46 -5.22 -20.62
N SER A 788 29.01 -4.95 -21.84
CA SER A 788 28.04 -5.77 -22.60
C SER A 788 26.87 -6.29 -21.77
N LEU A 789 26.30 -5.40 -20.96
CA LEU A 789 25.24 -5.71 -20.01
C LEU A 789 23.99 -6.17 -20.77
N ARG A 790 23.44 -7.33 -20.40
CA ARG A 790 22.35 -7.98 -21.12
C ARG A 790 21.31 -8.59 -20.17
N LYS A 791 20.03 -8.42 -20.47
CA LYS A 791 18.90 -9.03 -19.77
C LYS A 791 17.87 -9.63 -20.72
N VAL A 792 17.51 -10.88 -20.44
CA VAL A 792 16.41 -11.60 -21.11
C VAL A 792 15.39 -12.05 -20.07
N PHE A 793 14.11 -11.91 -20.40
CA PHE A 793 12.97 -12.41 -19.63
C PHE A 793 12.16 -13.36 -20.54
N GLY A 794 12.28 -14.68 -20.31
CA GLY A 794 11.69 -15.68 -21.19
C GLY A 794 12.21 -15.50 -22.64
N PRO A 795 11.33 -15.29 -23.65
CA PRO A 795 11.74 -15.01 -25.02
C PRO A 795 12.16 -13.54 -25.25
N LYS A 796 11.77 -12.60 -24.36
CA LYS A 796 11.96 -11.16 -24.59
C LYS A 796 13.34 -10.69 -24.15
N VAL A 797 14.16 -10.21 -25.09
CA VAL A 797 15.40 -9.49 -24.79
C VAL A 797 15.04 -8.05 -24.41
N ALA A 798 15.25 -7.67 -23.15
CA ALA A 798 14.93 -6.33 -22.65
C ALA A 798 16.13 -5.38 -22.72
N VAL A 799 17.35 -5.90 -22.56
CA VAL A 799 18.61 -5.21 -22.82
C VAL A 799 19.52 -6.21 -23.52
N ALA A 800 20.08 -5.86 -24.68
CA ALA A 800 20.74 -6.80 -25.58
C ALA A 800 22.28 -6.78 -25.45
N ASP A 801 22.89 -5.60 -25.48
CA ASP A 801 24.35 -5.38 -25.35
C ASP A 801 24.58 -3.90 -25.03
N LEU A 802 24.57 -3.53 -23.74
CA LEU A 802 24.82 -2.15 -23.31
C LEU A 802 26.25 -2.02 -22.76
N SER A 803 27.07 -1.22 -23.46
CA SER A 803 28.45 -0.91 -23.09
C SER A 803 28.62 0.62 -23.05
N LEU A 804 29.06 1.15 -21.91
CA LEU A 804 29.10 2.61 -21.63
C LEU A 804 29.98 2.88 -20.39
N ARG A 805 30.71 3.99 -20.37
CA ARG A 805 31.41 4.54 -19.18
C ARG A 805 30.85 5.91 -18.85
N ILE A 806 30.66 6.19 -17.56
CA ILE A 806 30.17 7.48 -17.05
C ILE A 806 31.15 7.97 -15.98
N ARG A 807 31.54 9.24 -16.07
CA ARG A 807 32.59 9.85 -15.23
C ARG A 807 32.04 10.36 -13.89
N THR A 808 32.93 10.60 -12.94
CA THR A 808 32.58 11.32 -11.70
C THR A 808 32.11 12.74 -12.02
N GLY A 809 31.04 13.21 -11.36
CA GLY A 809 30.43 14.52 -11.62
C GLY A 809 29.68 14.64 -12.96
N GLU A 810 29.62 13.56 -13.76
CA GLU A 810 28.87 13.56 -15.01
C GLU A 810 27.40 13.21 -14.75
N CYS A 811 26.50 13.99 -15.35
CA CYS A 811 25.07 13.67 -15.45
C CYS A 811 24.76 13.12 -16.86
N PHE A 812 24.36 11.85 -16.91
CA PHE A 812 24.10 11.10 -18.14
C PHE A 812 22.60 10.80 -18.32
N GLY A 813 22.06 11.10 -19.50
CA GLY A 813 20.64 10.87 -19.83
C GLY A 813 20.43 9.65 -20.72
N PHE A 814 19.62 8.69 -20.26
CA PHE A 814 19.08 7.62 -21.10
C PHE A 814 17.72 8.04 -21.69
N LEU A 815 17.73 8.38 -22.98
CA LEU A 815 16.52 8.67 -23.76
C LEU A 815 16.08 7.41 -24.52
N GLY A 816 14.78 7.17 -24.65
CA GLY A 816 14.27 5.95 -25.28
C GLY A 816 12.75 5.84 -25.18
N THR A 817 12.12 5.07 -26.08
CA THR A 817 10.67 4.78 -25.99
C THR A 817 10.33 3.95 -24.75
N ASN A 818 9.04 3.81 -24.47
CA ASN A 818 8.56 2.86 -23.47
C ASN A 818 8.88 1.42 -23.92
N GLY A 819 9.41 0.61 -23.01
CA GLY A 819 9.88 -0.74 -23.34
C GLY A 819 11.30 -0.83 -23.92
N ALA A 820 12.01 0.27 -24.16
CA ALA A 820 13.36 0.27 -24.72
C ALA A 820 14.46 -0.36 -23.82
N GLY A 821 14.17 -0.69 -22.55
CA GLY A 821 15.13 -1.29 -21.61
C GLY A 821 15.68 -0.35 -20.54
N LYS A 822 15.22 0.92 -20.51
CA LYS A 822 15.62 1.97 -19.55
C LYS A 822 15.55 1.51 -18.07
N SER A 823 14.34 1.34 -17.53
CA SER A 823 14.13 0.92 -16.13
C SER A 823 14.63 -0.51 -15.86
N THR A 824 14.74 -1.38 -16.88
CA THR A 824 15.41 -2.68 -16.74
C THR A 824 16.91 -2.53 -16.47
N THR A 825 17.56 -1.53 -17.06
CA THR A 825 18.96 -1.21 -16.79
C THR A 825 19.13 -0.73 -15.35
N PHE A 826 18.26 0.14 -14.85
CA PHE A 826 18.27 0.55 -13.45
C PHE A 826 17.95 -0.60 -12.47
N ALA A 827 17.04 -1.50 -12.82
CA ALA A 827 16.77 -2.72 -12.05
C ALA A 827 18.00 -3.63 -11.96
N MET A 828 18.86 -3.66 -12.99
CA MET A 828 20.16 -4.35 -12.92
C MET A 828 21.15 -3.61 -12.03
N LEU A 829 21.33 -2.30 -12.18
CA LEU A 829 22.30 -1.51 -11.39
C LEU A 829 21.98 -1.48 -9.89
N THR A 830 20.69 -1.34 -9.54
CA THR A 830 20.21 -1.46 -8.15
C THR A 830 20.24 -2.89 -7.62
N GLY A 831 20.40 -3.89 -8.51
CA GLY A 831 20.42 -5.30 -8.19
C GLY A 831 19.05 -5.82 -7.74
N ALA A 832 17.97 -5.21 -8.22
CA ALA A 832 16.62 -5.77 -8.13
C ALA A 832 16.43 -6.93 -9.13
N VAL A 833 17.20 -6.93 -10.23
CA VAL A 833 17.19 -7.95 -11.27
C VAL A 833 18.62 -8.34 -11.64
N ALA A 834 19.01 -9.60 -11.43
CA ALA A 834 20.34 -10.06 -11.84
C ALA A 834 20.50 -10.03 -13.39
N PRO A 835 21.64 -9.54 -13.92
CA PRO A 835 21.91 -9.52 -15.36
C PRO A 835 22.09 -10.94 -15.94
N SER A 836 21.57 -11.19 -17.14
CA SER A 836 21.66 -12.49 -17.83
C SER A 836 23.08 -12.78 -18.34
N SER A 837 23.75 -11.78 -18.90
CA SER A 837 25.18 -11.80 -19.26
C SER A 837 25.76 -10.38 -19.22
N GLY A 838 27.09 -10.24 -19.37
CA GLY A 838 27.78 -8.98 -19.14
C GLY A 838 27.82 -8.57 -17.67
N ASP A 839 28.47 -7.46 -17.34
CA ASP A 839 28.60 -6.96 -15.97
C ASP A 839 28.56 -5.43 -15.91
N ALA A 840 28.39 -4.87 -14.72
CA ALA A 840 28.49 -3.44 -14.47
C ALA A 840 29.37 -3.22 -13.23
N ALA A 841 30.26 -2.23 -13.26
CA ALA A 841 31.18 -1.92 -12.18
C ALA A 841 31.02 -0.47 -11.69
N LEU A 842 30.87 -0.27 -10.38
CA LEU A 842 30.83 1.04 -9.71
C LEU A 842 32.03 1.16 -8.76
N ASP A 843 32.88 2.16 -8.92
CA ASP A 843 34.17 2.28 -8.20
C ASP A 843 35.06 1.01 -8.32
N GLY A 844 34.85 0.21 -9.37
CA GLY A 844 35.48 -1.11 -9.57
C GLY A 844 34.73 -2.30 -8.96
N LEU A 845 33.70 -2.07 -8.13
CA LEU A 845 32.86 -3.12 -7.52
C LEU A 845 31.85 -3.68 -8.52
N SER A 846 31.77 -5.01 -8.67
CA SER A 846 30.92 -5.70 -9.63
C SER A 846 29.47 -5.84 -9.14
N VAL A 847 28.49 -5.45 -9.97
CA VAL A 847 27.04 -5.63 -9.70
C VAL A 847 26.66 -7.11 -9.53
N ARG A 848 27.45 -8.05 -10.07
CA ARG A 848 27.25 -9.49 -9.85
C ARG A 848 27.80 -9.99 -8.51
N ARG A 849 28.90 -9.42 -8.00
CA ARG A 849 29.65 -9.95 -6.85
C ARG A 849 29.42 -9.12 -5.57
N ASP A 850 29.41 -7.80 -5.70
CA ASP A 850 29.61 -6.83 -4.62
C ASP A 850 28.35 -6.00 -4.31
N GLN A 851 27.17 -6.50 -4.70
CA GLN A 851 25.92 -5.71 -4.72
C GLN A 851 25.51 -5.13 -3.36
N ALA A 852 25.88 -5.79 -2.25
CA ALA A 852 25.63 -5.28 -0.91
C ALA A 852 26.43 -3.99 -0.61
N SER A 853 27.67 -3.90 -1.12
CA SER A 853 28.52 -2.71 -1.01
C SER A 853 28.05 -1.60 -1.94
N ILE A 854 27.63 -1.96 -3.15
CA ILE A 854 27.08 -1.03 -4.16
C ILE A 854 25.79 -0.35 -3.64
N ARG A 855 24.83 -1.10 -3.09
CA ARG A 855 23.56 -0.54 -2.55
C ARG A 855 23.75 0.49 -1.44
N ARG A 856 24.83 0.40 -0.64
CA ARG A 856 25.16 1.47 0.33
C ARG A 856 25.54 2.77 -0.39
N ARG A 857 26.31 2.68 -1.49
CA ARG A 857 26.82 3.80 -2.29
C ARG A 857 25.85 4.38 -3.33
N VAL A 858 24.73 3.70 -3.63
CA VAL A 858 23.75 4.10 -4.67
C VAL A 858 22.55 4.83 -4.08
N GLY A 859 22.24 6.01 -4.61
CA GLY A 859 20.95 6.68 -4.49
C GLY A 859 20.02 6.28 -5.64
N TYR A 860 18.74 6.04 -5.36
CA TYR A 860 17.77 5.65 -6.39
C TYR A 860 16.42 6.35 -6.19
N CYS A 861 15.87 6.94 -7.24
CA CYS A 861 14.48 7.39 -7.33
C CYS A 861 13.75 6.53 -8.37
N PRO A 862 12.77 5.70 -7.98
CA PRO A 862 11.97 4.91 -8.91
C PRO A 862 10.92 5.75 -9.67
N GLN A 863 10.33 5.16 -10.71
CA GLN A 863 9.28 5.79 -11.52
C GLN A 863 7.97 6.01 -10.76
N HIS A 864 7.68 5.22 -9.72
CA HIS A 864 6.50 5.37 -8.86
C HIS A 864 6.88 5.97 -7.50
N ASP A 865 5.97 6.67 -6.84
CA ASP A 865 6.21 7.29 -5.53
C ASP A 865 6.30 6.25 -4.40
N ALA A 866 7.49 5.68 -4.21
CA ALA A 866 7.75 4.57 -3.29
C ALA A 866 7.83 5.00 -1.80
N LEU A 867 6.74 5.58 -1.29
CA LEU A 867 6.68 6.29 0.00
C LEU A 867 5.75 5.62 1.02
N GLU A 868 6.12 5.72 2.30
CA GLU A 868 5.26 5.32 3.41
C GLU A 868 4.27 6.44 3.75
N GLY A 869 2.98 6.26 3.44
CA GLY A 869 1.98 7.33 3.50
C GLY A 869 1.76 7.94 4.91
N LEU A 870 2.05 7.18 5.96
CA LEU A 870 1.90 7.59 7.36
C LEU A 870 3.13 8.32 7.94
N MET A 871 4.27 8.32 7.26
CA MET A 871 5.47 9.03 7.73
C MET A 871 5.49 10.47 7.23
N THR A 872 6.10 11.39 7.98
CA THR A 872 6.34 12.75 7.48
C THR A 872 7.57 12.77 6.56
N GLY A 873 7.68 13.80 5.70
CA GLY A 873 8.88 13.94 4.86
C GLY A 873 10.18 14.00 5.68
N ARG A 874 10.15 14.73 6.79
CA ARG A 874 11.26 14.86 7.75
C ARG A 874 11.66 13.53 8.38
N GLU A 875 10.70 12.74 8.85
CA GLU A 875 10.94 11.41 9.42
C GLU A 875 11.47 10.42 8.37
N THR A 876 10.97 10.51 7.15
CA THR A 876 11.39 9.68 6.03
C THR A 876 12.87 9.92 5.71
N LEU A 877 13.27 11.19 5.57
CA LEU A 877 14.68 11.57 5.33
C LEU A 877 15.59 11.16 6.50
N ARG A 878 15.17 11.39 7.76
CA ARG A 878 15.90 10.91 8.95
C ARG A 878 16.10 9.40 8.96
N MET A 879 15.09 8.62 8.55
CA MET A 879 15.17 7.16 8.48
C MET A 879 16.19 6.73 7.41
N TYR A 880 16.10 7.27 6.20
CA TYR A 880 17.05 6.95 5.14
C TYR A 880 18.47 7.42 5.45
N ALA A 881 18.66 8.54 6.16
CA ALA A 881 19.96 9.00 6.63
C ALA A 881 20.62 8.00 7.60
N ARG A 882 19.84 7.41 8.51
CA ARG A 882 20.31 6.31 9.40
C ARG A 882 20.69 5.05 8.64
N ILE A 883 19.92 4.70 7.59
CA ILE A 883 20.19 3.53 6.74
C ILE A 883 21.47 3.75 5.92
N LYS A 884 21.66 4.96 5.38
CA LYS A 884 22.84 5.36 4.60
C LYS A 884 24.11 5.57 5.45
N GLY A 885 23.99 5.65 6.77
CA GLY A 885 25.13 5.78 7.68
C GLY A 885 25.58 7.22 7.93
N VAL A 886 24.72 8.20 7.68
CA VAL A 886 24.97 9.59 8.08
C VAL A 886 25.22 9.64 9.60
N PRO A 887 26.30 10.28 10.08
CA PRO A 887 26.64 10.31 11.50
C PRO A 887 25.47 10.84 12.36
N PRO A 888 25.19 10.25 13.55
CA PRO A 888 24.00 10.58 14.33
C PRO A 888 23.78 12.08 14.63
N ALA A 889 24.86 12.84 14.81
CA ALA A 889 24.82 14.29 15.03
C ALA A 889 24.45 15.10 13.78
N ALA A 890 24.73 14.58 12.57
CA ALA A 890 24.49 15.26 11.30
C ALA A 890 23.12 14.95 10.67
N ILE A 891 22.42 13.90 11.12
CA ILE A 891 21.14 13.45 10.55
C ILE A 891 20.09 14.56 10.49
N GLU A 892 19.96 15.35 11.56
CA GLU A 892 18.95 16.42 11.63
C GLU A 892 19.29 17.57 10.68
N ALA A 893 20.57 17.93 10.58
CA ALA A 893 21.04 18.98 9.67
C ALA A 893 20.89 18.56 8.19
N GLU A 894 21.26 17.33 7.83
CA GLU A 894 21.12 16.80 6.47
C GLU A 894 19.63 16.67 6.07
N ALA A 895 18.77 16.21 6.98
CA ALA A 895 17.34 16.11 6.70
C ALA A 895 16.68 17.50 6.50
N GLU A 896 17.03 18.49 7.31
CA GLU A 896 16.54 19.87 7.13
C GLU A 896 17.12 20.52 5.87
N ALA A 897 18.42 20.36 5.59
CA ALA A 897 19.05 20.92 4.39
C ALA A 897 18.41 20.35 3.10
N LEU A 898 18.10 19.04 3.07
CA LEU A 898 17.36 18.44 1.94
C LEU A 898 15.92 18.94 1.84
N LEU A 899 15.22 19.16 2.95
CA LEU A 899 13.87 19.76 2.93
C LEU A 899 13.89 21.21 2.40
N GLN A 900 14.93 21.99 2.71
CA GLN A 900 15.12 23.34 2.18
C GLN A 900 15.48 23.30 0.69
N ASP A 901 16.44 22.45 0.30
CA ASP A 901 16.89 22.30 -1.09
C ASP A 901 15.79 21.84 -2.05
N LEU A 902 14.73 21.18 -1.54
CA LEU A 902 13.60 20.66 -2.31
C LEU A 902 12.31 21.49 -2.17
N ASP A 903 12.34 22.64 -1.47
CA ASP A 903 11.16 23.47 -1.13
C ASP A 903 10.04 22.64 -0.48
N LEU A 904 10.44 21.74 0.42
CA LEU A 904 9.56 20.88 1.22
C LEU A 904 9.52 21.26 2.70
N ALA A 905 10.33 22.22 3.16
CA ALA A 905 10.41 22.63 4.58
C ALA A 905 9.03 22.94 5.19
N LYS A 906 8.16 23.67 4.47
CA LYS A 906 6.76 23.99 4.89
C LYS A 906 5.86 22.75 5.06
N PHE A 907 6.19 21.66 4.39
CA PHE A 907 5.43 20.41 4.40
C PHE A 907 6.14 19.30 5.19
N GLY A 908 7.37 19.52 5.69
CA GLY A 908 8.25 18.49 6.22
C GLY A 908 7.65 17.64 7.35
N ASP A 909 6.77 18.24 8.16
CA ASP A 909 6.09 17.59 9.29
C ASP A 909 4.65 17.14 8.97
N LYS A 910 4.19 17.31 7.73
CA LYS A 910 2.93 16.75 7.21
C LYS A 910 3.15 15.30 6.73
N PRO A 911 2.20 14.37 6.89
CA PRO A 911 2.33 13.00 6.36
C PRO A 911 2.44 12.96 4.83
N ALA A 912 3.34 12.12 4.32
CA ALA A 912 3.63 11.99 2.89
C ALA A 912 2.41 11.53 2.06
N GLY A 913 1.48 10.79 2.66
CA GLY A 913 0.21 10.42 2.02
C GLY A 913 -0.62 11.63 1.58
N GLN A 914 -0.53 12.74 2.33
CA GLN A 914 -1.24 14.00 2.10
C GLN A 914 -0.45 15.02 1.25
N TYR A 915 0.67 14.62 0.65
CA TYR A 915 1.41 15.44 -0.30
C TYR A 915 0.74 15.43 -1.68
N SER A 916 0.87 16.51 -2.45
CA SER A 916 0.59 16.51 -3.89
C SER A 916 1.58 15.58 -4.63
N GLY A 917 1.23 15.11 -5.84
CA GLY A 917 2.12 14.26 -6.64
C GLY A 917 3.52 14.85 -6.83
N GLY A 918 3.62 16.13 -7.19
CA GLY A 918 4.91 16.82 -7.28
C GLY A 918 5.70 16.85 -5.96
N ASN A 919 5.03 17.01 -4.80
CA ASN A 919 5.72 16.99 -3.51
C ASN A 919 6.13 15.57 -3.09
N LYS A 920 5.36 14.53 -3.45
CA LYS A 920 5.76 13.12 -3.28
C LYS A 920 7.01 12.82 -4.10
N ARG A 921 7.00 13.19 -5.37
CA ARG A 921 8.15 13.04 -6.27
C ARG A 921 9.38 13.82 -5.80
N LYS A 922 9.23 15.07 -5.33
CA LYS A 922 10.32 15.82 -4.66
C LYS A 922 10.91 15.04 -3.49
N LEU A 923 10.07 14.44 -2.63
CA LEU A 923 10.54 13.62 -1.50
C LEU A 923 11.24 12.34 -1.96
N CYS A 924 10.78 11.67 -3.02
CA CYS A 924 11.46 10.52 -3.64
C CYS A 924 12.86 10.87 -4.13
N VAL A 925 13.03 12.01 -4.81
CA VAL A 925 14.35 12.53 -5.19
C VAL A 925 15.18 12.88 -3.96
N GLY A 926 14.57 13.45 -2.92
CA GLY A 926 15.23 13.67 -1.63
C GLY A 926 15.82 12.40 -1.03
N ILE A 927 15.04 11.31 -0.96
CA ILE A 927 15.51 9.98 -0.52
C ILE A 927 16.70 9.49 -1.34
N ALA A 928 16.68 9.72 -2.66
CA ALA A 928 17.77 9.36 -3.56
C ALA A 928 19.04 10.19 -3.35
N LEU A 929 18.96 11.39 -2.78
CA LEU A 929 20.10 12.30 -2.54
C LEU A 929 20.67 12.21 -1.12
N VAL A 930 20.00 11.54 -0.18
CA VAL A 930 20.43 11.45 1.23
C VAL A 930 21.84 10.88 1.36
N GLY A 931 22.71 11.60 2.07
CA GLY A 931 24.01 11.10 2.49
C GLY A 931 25.07 11.05 1.38
N ALA A 932 24.96 11.94 0.39
CA ALA A 932 25.93 12.14 -0.69
C ALA A 932 26.35 10.83 -1.40
N PRO A 933 25.40 10.07 -1.99
CA PRO A 933 25.70 8.82 -2.67
C PRO A 933 26.64 9.00 -3.87
N SER A 934 27.49 8.00 -4.11
CA SER A 934 28.50 8.02 -5.18
C SER A 934 27.94 7.83 -6.59
N LEU A 935 26.79 7.15 -6.70
CA LEU A 935 26.00 6.98 -7.92
C LEU A 935 24.54 7.34 -7.62
N VAL A 936 23.94 8.24 -8.39
CA VAL A 936 22.53 8.63 -8.29
C VAL A 936 21.79 8.16 -9.54
N LEU A 937 20.73 7.37 -9.35
CA LEU A 937 19.88 6.82 -10.41
C LEU A 937 18.48 7.44 -10.31
N LEU A 938 18.01 8.15 -11.33
CA LEU A 938 16.72 8.86 -11.30
C LEU A 938 15.79 8.42 -12.44
N ASP A 939 14.72 7.69 -12.12
CA ASP A 939 13.73 7.23 -13.10
C ASP A 939 12.55 8.21 -13.17
N GLU A 940 12.56 9.04 -14.21
CA GLU A 940 11.58 10.10 -14.51
C GLU A 940 11.36 11.12 -13.35
N PRO A 941 12.42 11.77 -12.84
CA PRO A 941 12.38 12.52 -11.58
C PRO A 941 11.45 13.75 -11.60
N SER A 942 11.14 14.36 -12.75
CA SER A 942 10.21 15.50 -12.84
C SER A 942 8.80 15.15 -13.35
N SER A 943 8.49 13.86 -13.52
CA SER A 943 7.17 13.40 -13.98
C SER A 943 6.06 13.79 -13.00
N GLY A 944 4.97 14.38 -13.55
CA GLY A 944 3.81 14.84 -12.78
C GLY A 944 3.98 16.19 -12.07
N MET A 945 5.03 16.97 -12.38
CA MET A 945 5.25 18.32 -11.83
C MET A 945 4.88 19.45 -12.80
N ASP A 946 4.49 20.59 -12.25
CA ASP A 946 4.41 21.87 -12.96
C ASP A 946 5.80 22.41 -13.34
N ALA A 947 5.88 23.24 -14.39
CA ALA A 947 7.14 23.73 -14.94
C ALA A 947 8.04 24.48 -13.93
N ALA A 948 7.47 25.19 -12.95
CA ALA A 948 8.25 25.88 -11.92
C ALA A 948 8.87 24.88 -10.93
N SER A 949 8.08 23.92 -10.46
CA SER A 949 8.55 22.81 -9.62
C SER A 949 9.62 21.96 -10.32
N LYS A 950 9.47 21.70 -11.64
CA LYS A 950 10.49 20.99 -12.44
C LYS A 950 11.83 21.71 -12.39
N ARG A 951 11.89 23.00 -12.73
CA ARG A 951 13.14 23.78 -12.75
C ARG A 951 13.80 23.87 -11.38
N PHE A 952 13.00 24.08 -10.34
CA PHE A 952 13.51 24.08 -8.97
C PHE A 952 14.13 22.73 -8.58
N LEU A 953 13.45 21.62 -8.89
CA LEU A 953 13.98 20.26 -8.69
C LEU A 953 15.28 20.05 -9.48
N TRP A 954 15.33 20.44 -10.76
CA TRP A 954 16.52 20.28 -11.59
C TRP A 954 17.72 21.06 -11.05
N ALA A 955 17.49 22.27 -10.52
CA ALA A 955 18.53 23.06 -9.85
C ALA A 955 19.00 22.40 -8.54
N ALA A 956 18.09 21.78 -7.78
CA ALA A 956 18.43 21.02 -6.57
C ALA A 956 19.27 19.77 -6.89
N ILE A 957 18.88 19.00 -7.93
CA ILE A 957 19.64 17.84 -8.43
C ILE A 957 21.05 18.29 -8.81
N LYS A 958 21.21 19.27 -9.73
CA LYS A 958 22.53 19.77 -10.14
C LYS A 958 23.43 20.17 -8.98
N ARG A 959 22.88 20.89 -7.98
CA ARG A 959 23.61 21.33 -6.79
C ARG A 959 24.06 20.16 -5.91
N ARG A 960 23.20 19.16 -5.69
CA ARG A 960 23.49 18.01 -4.82
C ARG A 960 24.26 16.88 -5.50
N THR A 961 24.35 16.87 -6.84
CA THR A 961 25.03 15.80 -7.59
C THR A 961 26.32 16.24 -8.29
N ALA A 962 26.85 17.43 -8.01
CA ALA A 962 28.06 17.97 -8.67
C ALA A 962 29.27 17.02 -8.61
N ASP A 963 29.46 16.32 -7.47
CA ASP A 963 30.55 15.35 -7.26
C ASP A 963 30.13 13.88 -7.47
N ALA A 964 28.86 13.64 -7.81
CA ALA A 964 28.28 12.30 -7.95
C ALA A 964 28.22 11.87 -9.43
N CYS A 965 28.37 10.58 -9.71
CA CYS A 965 27.99 10.03 -11.00
C CYS A 965 26.46 9.99 -11.06
N THR A 966 25.81 10.68 -11.99
CA THR A 966 24.35 10.73 -12.08
C THR A 966 23.86 10.14 -13.38
N VAL A 967 22.86 9.27 -13.30
CA VAL A 967 22.21 8.68 -14.46
C VAL A 967 20.71 8.86 -14.31
N LEU A 968 20.09 9.50 -15.30
CA LEU A 968 18.63 9.65 -15.34
C LEU A 968 18.04 8.95 -16.56
N THR A 969 16.86 8.39 -16.38
CA THR A 969 16.01 7.88 -17.47
C THR A 969 14.83 8.82 -17.59
N SER A 970 14.57 9.29 -18.81
CA SER A 970 13.45 10.19 -19.06
C SER A 970 12.80 9.93 -20.42
N HIS A 971 11.55 10.35 -20.53
CA HIS A 971 10.85 10.58 -21.80
C HIS A 971 10.71 12.08 -22.09
N SER A 972 11.04 12.98 -21.14
CA SER A 972 11.08 14.41 -21.37
C SER A 972 12.43 14.79 -21.96
N MET A 973 12.41 15.30 -23.20
CA MET A 973 13.60 15.84 -23.85
C MET A 973 14.13 17.04 -23.07
N GLU A 974 13.26 17.94 -22.61
CA GLU A 974 13.61 19.12 -21.81
C GLU A 974 14.36 18.76 -20.53
N GLU A 975 13.96 17.70 -19.82
CA GLU A 975 14.68 17.21 -18.63
C GLU A 975 16.10 16.75 -18.99
N CYS A 976 16.25 16.07 -20.13
CA CYS A 976 17.56 15.64 -20.61
C CYS A 976 18.43 16.84 -21.04
N GLU A 977 17.87 17.80 -21.78
CA GLU A 977 18.56 19.02 -22.19
C GLU A 977 18.93 19.90 -21.00
N ALA A 978 18.09 19.97 -19.96
CA ALA A 978 18.34 20.74 -18.76
C ALA A 978 19.39 20.10 -17.84
N LEU A 979 19.36 18.78 -17.63
CA LEU A 979 20.20 18.09 -16.63
C LEU A 979 21.45 17.41 -17.17
N CYS A 980 21.45 16.91 -18.41
CA CYS A 980 22.49 15.97 -18.87
C CYS A 980 23.61 16.66 -19.64
N GLY A 981 24.86 16.33 -19.32
CA GLY A 981 26.01 16.71 -20.14
C GLY A 981 26.20 15.83 -21.38
N ARG A 982 25.76 14.57 -21.28
CA ARG A 982 25.83 13.55 -22.35
C ARG A 982 24.56 12.71 -22.34
N ILE A 983 24.05 12.39 -23.53
CA ILE A 983 22.79 11.67 -23.74
C ILE A 983 23.07 10.42 -24.57
N GLY A 984 22.47 9.30 -24.18
CA GLY A 984 22.47 8.04 -24.93
C GLY A 984 21.05 7.64 -25.33
N VAL A 985 20.82 7.43 -26.63
CA VAL A 985 19.52 6.99 -27.14
C VAL A 985 19.47 5.47 -27.21
N ILE A 986 18.56 4.86 -26.45
CA ILE A 986 18.31 3.41 -26.45
C ILE A 986 17.07 3.08 -27.29
N VAL A 987 17.22 2.11 -28.19
CA VAL A 987 16.14 1.51 -28.98
C VAL A 987 16.30 -0.01 -28.93
N GLU A 988 15.22 -0.73 -28.58
CA GLU A 988 15.19 -2.21 -28.52
C GLU A 988 16.31 -2.82 -27.65
N GLY A 989 16.62 -2.21 -26.51
CA GLY A 989 17.64 -2.71 -25.59
C GLY A 989 19.08 -2.53 -26.07
N ARG A 990 19.32 -1.72 -27.11
CA ARG A 990 20.66 -1.33 -27.59
C ARG A 990 20.84 0.18 -27.60
N LEU A 991 22.04 0.62 -27.25
CA LEU A 991 22.47 2.00 -27.44
C LEU A 991 22.67 2.25 -28.95
N ARG A 992 22.05 3.31 -29.50
CA ARG A 992 22.10 3.62 -30.94
C ARG A 992 23.06 4.76 -31.26
N CYS A 993 23.03 5.81 -30.46
CA CYS A 993 23.98 6.92 -30.48
C CYS A 993 24.24 7.41 -29.05
N VAL A 994 25.41 8.02 -28.84
CA VAL A 994 25.79 8.66 -27.57
C VAL A 994 26.61 9.92 -27.83
N GLY A 995 26.30 11.03 -27.16
CA GLY A 995 27.01 12.29 -27.38
C GLY A 995 26.50 13.44 -26.52
N SER A 996 27.17 14.59 -26.57
CA SER A 996 26.62 15.83 -26.03
C SER A 996 25.38 16.24 -26.82
N LEU A 997 24.49 17.02 -26.21
CA LEU A 997 23.24 17.46 -26.84
C LEU A 997 23.50 18.10 -28.22
N GLN A 998 24.48 19.00 -28.29
CA GLN A 998 24.82 19.73 -29.51
C GLN A 998 25.49 18.83 -30.57
N ALA A 999 26.34 17.86 -30.17
CA ALA A 999 26.91 16.90 -31.11
C ALA A 999 25.83 16.01 -31.75
N LEU A 1000 24.81 15.61 -30.98
CA LEU A 1000 23.64 14.90 -31.51
C LEU A 1000 22.82 15.79 -32.45
N LYS A 1001 22.64 17.09 -32.13
CA LYS A 1001 21.95 18.06 -32.99
C LYS A 1001 22.67 18.31 -34.30
N SER A 1002 23.99 18.50 -34.30
CA SER A 1002 24.78 18.68 -35.53
C SER A 1002 24.84 17.39 -36.38
N ARG A 1003 24.90 16.21 -35.77
CA ARG A 1003 25.02 14.93 -36.52
C ARG A 1003 23.70 14.40 -37.08
N TYR A 1004 22.57 14.67 -36.43
CA TYR A 1004 21.27 14.09 -36.77
C TYR A 1004 20.14 15.10 -37.01
N GLY A 1005 20.38 16.39 -36.78
CA GLY A 1005 19.40 17.43 -37.05
C GLY A 1005 19.10 17.57 -38.54
N GLN A 1006 17.84 17.86 -38.86
CA GLN A 1006 17.41 18.09 -40.24
C GLN A 1006 17.74 19.51 -40.76
N GLY A 1007 18.28 20.38 -39.89
CA GLY A 1007 18.59 21.77 -40.21
C GLY A 1007 18.17 22.74 -39.11
N TYR A 1008 18.03 24.00 -39.51
CA TYR A 1008 17.43 25.07 -38.73
C TYR A 1008 15.96 25.23 -39.13
N LYS A 1009 15.06 25.23 -38.15
CA LYS A 1009 13.66 25.62 -38.32
C LYS A 1009 13.53 27.15 -38.22
N LEU A 1010 12.96 27.76 -39.25
CA LEU A 1010 12.61 29.17 -39.33
C LEU A 1010 11.11 29.31 -39.16
N ASP A 1011 10.70 29.99 -38.10
CA ASP A 1011 9.29 30.35 -37.86
C ASP A 1011 9.11 31.83 -38.19
N LEU A 1012 8.30 32.13 -39.21
CA LEU A 1012 8.04 33.47 -39.74
C LEU A 1012 6.57 33.84 -39.57
N ARG A 1013 6.30 35.12 -39.31
CA ARG A 1013 4.95 35.69 -39.33
C ARG A 1013 4.89 36.86 -40.30
N LEU A 1014 4.00 36.76 -41.27
CA LEU A 1014 3.76 37.73 -42.33
C LEU A 1014 2.70 38.75 -41.87
N GLN A 1015 2.65 39.91 -42.52
CA GLN A 1015 1.53 40.85 -42.31
C GLN A 1015 0.23 40.23 -42.84
N PRO A 1016 -0.86 40.14 -42.05
CA PRO A 1016 -2.08 39.43 -42.45
C PRO A 1016 -2.65 39.88 -43.80
N GLU A 1017 -2.65 41.19 -44.07
CA GLU A 1017 -3.18 41.81 -45.28
C GLU A 1017 -2.45 41.41 -46.58
N GLN A 1018 -1.21 40.90 -46.47
CA GLN A 1018 -0.36 40.54 -47.61
C GLN A 1018 0.16 39.11 -47.54
N ALA A 1019 -0.29 38.31 -46.57
CA ALA A 1019 0.37 37.06 -46.20
C ALA A 1019 0.40 36.05 -47.36
N GLU A 1020 -0.73 35.76 -47.99
CA GLU A 1020 -0.83 34.81 -49.12
C GLU A 1020 0.12 35.19 -50.27
N ALA A 1021 0.10 36.46 -50.69
CA ALA A 1021 0.97 36.99 -51.73
C ALA A 1021 2.44 37.14 -51.31
N ALA A 1022 2.77 36.99 -50.02
CA ALA A 1022 4.12 37.09 -49.48
C ALA A 1022 4.80 35.71 -49.29
N VAL A 1023 4.04 34.63 -49.05
CA VAL A 1023 4.58 33.26 -48.91
C VAL A 1023 5.49 32.90 -50.08
N GLU A 1024 5.00 32.97 -51.32
CA GLU A 1024 5.80 32.61 -52.51
C GLU A 1024 7.04 33.50 -52.69
N ARG A 1025 6.95 34.80 -52.34
CA ARG A 1025 8.09 35.72 -52.40
C ARG A 1025 9.18 35.37 -51.38
N VAL A 1026 8.78 34.99 -50.16
CA VAL A 1026 9.69 34.53 -49.10
C VAL A 1026 10.33 33.19 -49.47
N LEU A 1027 9.54 32.24 -49.97
CA LEU A 1027 10.04 30.93 -50.44
C LEU A 1027 11.03 31.08 -51.59
N ALA A 1028 10.72 31.91 -52.59
CA ALA A 1028 11.60 32.17 -53.72
C ALA A 1028 12.89 32.89 -53.32
N ALA A 1029 12.85 33.78 -52.33
CA ALA A 1029 14.04 34.45 -51.81
C ALA A 1029 14.95 33.46 -51.04
N LEU A 1030 14.39 32.64 -50.14
CA LEU A 1030 15.16 31.65 -49.39
C LEU A 1030 15.76 30.55 -50.28
N ARG A 1031 14.99 30.02 -51.24
CA ARG A 1031 15.47 28.99 -52.19
C ARG A 1031 16.53 29.49 -53.19
N ARG A 1032 16.74 30.80 -53.32
CA ARG A 1032 17.87 31.37 -54.09
C ARG A 1032 19.17 31.44 -53.30
N GLN A 1033 19.08 31.44 -51.97
CA GLN A 1033 20.21 31.66 -51.08
C GLN A 1033 20.65 30.38 -50.35
N PHE A 1034 19.73 29.44 -50.14
CA PHE A 1034 19.99 28.15 -49.53
C PHE A 1034 19.38 27.02 -50.37
N ASP A 1035 20.18 26.01 -50.68
CA ASP A 1035 19.71 24.80 -51.35
C ASP A 1035 18.96 23.89 -50.36
N GLY A 1036 17.93 23.18 -50.85
CA GLY A 1036 17.22 22.18 -50.05
C GLY A 1036 16.26 22.74 -48.98
N VAL A 1037 15.78 23.98 -49.11
CA VAL A 1037 14.78 24.54 -48.18
C VAL A 1037 13.44 23.79 -48.30
N GLU A 1038 13.10 23.05 -47.24
CA GLU A 1038 11.85 22.32 -47.09
C GLU A 1038 10.80 23.19 -46.38
N VAL A 1039 9.53 22.99 -46.77
CA VAL A 1039 8.39 23.70 -46.20
C VAL A 1039 7.72 22.76 -45.19
N ALA A 1040 7.70 23.14 -43.91
CA ALA A 1040 7.11 22.32 -42.86
C ALA A 1040 5.61 22.62 -42.67
N GLU A 1041 5.23 23.89 -42.70
CA GLU A 1041 3.86 24.33 -42.43
C GLU A 1041 3.58 25.68 -43.10
N VAL A 1042 2.41 25.83 -43.74
CA VAL A 1042 1.98 27.06 -44.42
C VAL A 1042 0.55 27.38 -44.00
N GLU A 1043 0.40 28.26 -43.01
CA GLU A 1043 -0.89 28.74 -42.52
C GLU A 1043 -0.87 30.27 -42.41
N PRO A 1044 -1.07 31.01 -43.52
CA PRO A 1044 -1.01 32.47 -43.54
C PRO A 1044 -1.85 33.08 -42.40
N PRO A 1045 -1.27 33.94 -41.52
CA PRO A 1045 0.01 34.65 -41.65
C PRO A 1045 1.27 33.91 -41.18
N ASN A 1046 1.20 32.69 -40.65
CA ASN A 1046 2.35 31.94 -40.14
C ASN A 1046 2.99 31.05 -41.24
N LEU A 1047 4.32 30.92 -41.21
CA LEU A 1047 5.09 30.12 -42.16
C LEU A 1047 6.27 29.45 -41.44
N SER A 1048 6.30 28.11 -41.42
CA SER A 1048 7.37 27.32 -40.81
C SER A 1048 8.19 26.61 -41.90
N LEU A 1049 9.49 26.86 -41.93
CA LEU A 1049 10.42 26.34 -42.94
C LEU A 1049 11.60 25.62 -42.29
N THR A 1050 12.22 24.68 -43.00
CA THR A 1050 13.46 24.02 -42.58
C THR A 1050 14.56 24.32 -43.58
N VAL A 1051 15.66 24.92 -43.12
CA VAL A 1051 16.86 25.20 -43.92
C VAL A 1051 17.96 24.20 -43.50
N PRO A 1052 18.53 23.40 -44.42
CA PRO A 1052 19.58 22.44 -44.10
C PRO A 1052 20.77 23.08 -43.37
N GLN A 1053 21.36 22.38 -42.40
CA GLN A 1053 22.52 22.88 -41.65
C GLN A 1053 23.84 22.67 -42.41
N ALA A 1054 23.88 21.73 -43.36
CA ALA A 1054 25.09 21.39 -44.11
C ALA A 1054 25.46 22.51 -45.09
N GLY A 1055 26.55 23.24 -44.78
CA GLY A 1055 27.04 24.35 -45.60
C GLY A 1055 26.44 25.72 -45.27
N THR A 1056 25.51 25.83 -44.32
CA THR A 1056 24.84 27.09 -43.97
C THR A 1056 25.34 27.66 -42.63
N PRO A 1057 26.21 28.69 -42.64
CA PRO A 1057 26.65 29.37 -41.42
C PRO A 1057 25.51 30.22 -40.82
N LEU A 1058 25.53 30.38 -39.49
CA LEU A 1058 24.51 31.12 -38.75
C LEU A 1058 24.52 32.62 -39.11
N SER A 1059 25.69 33.20 -39.38
CA SER A 1059 25.80 34.60 -39.83
C SER A 1059 25.07 34.86 -41.15
N GLU A 1060 25.11 33.95 -42.11
CA GLU A 1060 24.39 34.09 -43.37
C GLU A 1060 22.89 33.88 -43.19
N LEU A 1061 22.47 32.91 -42.37
CA LEU A 1061 21.06 32.65 -42.09
C LEU A 1061 20.37 33.84 -41.39
N PHE A 1062 21.02 34.40 -40.36
CA PHE A 1062 20.51 35.62 -39.71
C PHE A 1062 20.63 36.85 -40.62
N GLY A 1063 21.62 36.90 -41.52
CA GLY A 1063 21.72 37.91 -42.57
C GLY A 1063 20.55 37.87 -43.56
N ALA A 1064 20.17 36.68 -44.02
CA ALA A 1064 19.01 36.47 -44.88
C ALA A 1064 17.71 36.92 -44.21
N LEU A 1065 17.52 36.62 -42.91
CA LEU A 1065 16.35 37.08 -42.16
C LEU A 1065 16.27 38.59 -41.99
N VAL A 1066 17.41 39.29 -41.81
CA VAL A 1066 17.44 40.76 -41.81
C VAL A 1066 16.99 41.28 -43.18
N ALA A 1067 17.57 40.77 -44.27
CA ALA A 1067 17.21 41.18 -45.64
C ALA A 1067 15.74 40.89 -45.99
N LEU A 1068 15.18 39.75 -45.56
CA LEU A 1068 13.77 39.40 -45.73
C LEU A 1068 12.84 40.36 -44.96
N ARG A 1069 13.24 40.80 -43.76
CA ARG A 1069 12.46 41.75 -42.95
C ARG A 1069 12.48 43.17 -43.50
N GLU A 1070 13.55 43.54 -44.21
CA GLU A 1070 13.68 44.84 -44.87
C GLU A 1070 12.98 44.88 -46.24
N SER A 1071 12.92 43.75 -46.96
CA SER A 1071 12.43 43.69 -48.35
C SER A 1071 11.02 43.09 -48.53
N LEU A 1072 10.49 42.37 -47.55
CA LEU A 1072 9.20 41.68 -47.60
C LEU A 1072 8.38 41.93 -46.32
N PRO A 1073 7.04 41.75 -46.34
CA PRO A 1073 6.16 42.08 -45.21
C PRO A 1073 6.21 41.03 -44.08
N VAL A 1074 7.40 40.79 -43.52
CA VAL A 1074 7.63 39.89 -42.37
C VAL A 1074 7.58 40.70 -41.08
N GLN A 1075 6.60 40.44 -40.21
CA GLN A 1075 6.46 41.09 -38.91
C GLN A 1075 7.49 40.54 -37.90
N GLU A 1076 7.49 39.21 -37.75
CA GLU A 1076 8.22 38.47 -36.72
C GLU A 1076 8.97 37.30 -37.39
N ALA A 1077 10.18 37.00 -36.91
CA ALA A 1077 10.99 35.89 -37.39
C ALA A 1077 11.78 35.28 -36.23
N SER A 1078 11.89 33.96 -36.16
CA SER A 1078 12.78 33.28 -35.22
C SER A 1078 13.48 32.07 -35.85
N VAL A 1079 14.71 31.81 -35.41
CA VAL A 1079 15.50 30.64 -35.81
C VAL A 1079 15.64 29.71 -34.61
N THR A 1080 15.46 28.42 -34.85
CA THR A 1080 15.75 27.36 -33.89
C THR A 1080 16.46 26.21 -34.59
N GLN A 1081 17.48 25.61 -33.97
CA GLN A 1081 18.00 24.33 -34.43
C GLN A 1081 17.00 23.21 -34.12
N CYS A 1082 17.03 22.14 -34.93
CA CYS A 1082 16.29 20.90 -34.71
C CYS A 1082 16.28 20.43 -33.24
N THR A 1083 15.10 20.07 -32.73
CA THR A 1083 14.94 19.68 -31.32
C THR A 1083 15.43 18.25 -31.06
N LEU A 1084 15.79 17.93 -29.81
CA LEU A 1084 16.12 16.56 -29.42
C LEU A 1084 14.96 15.58 -29.69
N GLU A 1085 13.73 16.07 -29.66
CA GLU A 1085 12.52 15.29 -29.98
C GLU A 1085 12.47 14.90 -31.46
N GLN A 1086 12.73 15.83 -32.39
CA GLN A 1086 12.78 15.53 -33.82
C GLN A 1086 13.87 14.50 -34.15
N ILE A 1087 15.05 14.63 -33.54
CA ILE A 1087 16.15 13.66 -33.66
C ILE A 1087 15.73 12.29 -33.14
N PHE A 1088 15.05 12.25 -31.99
CA PHE A 1088 14.54 11.03 -31.41
C PHE A 1088 13.48 10.35 -32.30
N LEU A 1089 12.53 11.11 -32.84
CA LEU A 1089 11.51 10.61 -33.78
C LEU A 1089 12.13 10.08 -35.08
N LEU A 1090 13.16 10.74 -35.61
CA LEU A 1090 13.91 10.28 -36.79
C LEU A 1090 14.68 8.97 -36.52
N MET A 1091 15.25 8.81 -35.33
CA MET A 1091 15.93 7.57 -34.94
C MET A 1091 14.93 6.43 -34.67
N ALA A 1092 13.79 6.72 -34.04
CA ALA A 1092 12.73 5.75 -33.76
C ALA A 1092 12.03 5.29 -35.05
N SER A 1093 11.72 6.20 -35.98
CA SER A 1093 11.07 5.86 -37.26
C SER A 1093 11.98 5.04 -38.18
N LYS A 1094 13.28 5.39 -38.28
CA LYS A 1094 14.28 4.59 -39.00
C LYS A 1094 14.44 3.18 -38.44
N ALA A 1095 14.20 2.97 -37.15
CA ALA A 1095 14.16 1.63 -36.55
C ALA A 1095 12.85 0.90 -36.88
N ALA A 1096 11.69 1.53 -36.67
CA ALA A 1096 10.37 0.94 -36.91
C ALA A 1096 10.16 0.51 -38.37
N LEU A 1097 10.53 1.36 -39.33
CA LEU A 1097 10.46 1.09 -40.77
C LEU A 1097 11.34 -0.07 -41.23
N ARG A 1098 12.35 -0.46 -40.43
CA ARG A 1098 13.26 -1.58 -40.72
C ARG A 1098 12.91 -2.84 -39.95
N ALA A 1099 12.27 -2.73 -38.79
CA ALA A 1099 11.66 -3.86 -38.10
C ALA A 1099 10.52 -4.47 -38.93
N SER A 1100 9.69 -3.65 -39.59
CA SER A 1100 8.67 -4.12 -40.54
C SER A 1100 9.30 -4.75 -41.80
N GLY A 1101 10.34 -4.13 -42.37
CA GLY A 1101 11.07 -4.70 -43.51
C GLY A 1101 11.76 -6.04 -43.21
N SER A 1102 12.28 -6.22 -42.00
CA SER A 1102 12.92 -7.46 -41.54
C SER A 1102 11.92 -8.54 -41.09
N ALA A 1103 10.63 -8.26 -41.06
CA ALA A 1103 9.56 -9.23 -40.81
C ALA A 1103 8.87 -9.69 -42.11
N ALA A 1104 9.22 -9.06 -43.24
CA ALA A 1104 8.74 -9.38 -44.59
C ALA A 1104 9.77 -10.16 -45.44
N ALA A 1105 10.89 -10.58 -44.83
CA ALA A 1105 11.98 -11.36 -45.40
C ALA A 1105 12.38 -12.47 -44.42
#